data_AF-A0A9W8L5Z3-F1
#
_entry.id   AF-A0A9W8L5Z3-F1
#
_cell.length_a   1.000
_cell.length_b   1.000
_cell.length_c   1.000
_cell.angle_alpha   90.00
_cell.angle_beta   90.00
_cell.angle_gamma   90.00
#
_symmetry.space_group_name_H-M   'P 1'
#
loop_
_entity.id
_entity.type
_entity.pdbx_description
1 polymer ?
#
loop_
_entity_poly.entity_id
_entity_poly.type
_entity_poly.pdbx_seq_one_letter_code
_entity_poly.pdbx_strand_id
1 'polypeptide(L)'
;MVYLSSTRYEDAYQRIVDGSAHSTGTSILIFASIDVDAICGLRLLTTLLKRDSIGHKIIPVNNYSDITQMNATLIESNLQIRTLVFLNCAAQVDIQDLVNLRDGLSVVIVDSHRPFNLYNVFWNEQVHCLDDGDVEKNMGELRSAFEDIEFSNDTDDESSDDEAGHKRGSDSDGEGKKRRRTGMDPDEFIRLQEQRAKKRELRQYHQSLVQAYYAQGSYYGQSCAVSMLMLAEQMGMPLSADLVWWAIVGATSQYLLHQIDETGYALVVTRMRDLSRRVSLNSPSIPLPAARDKTTEARRSVNYSSSSQALLDSQLGYPTDTAFTPYLDIVEEEDDEGYLKARAGVSTAAEAGLLTSSKIAAQSADIAESSELQFSLLRHWSLANAMQYSPFVARRLATWSSRGRSRLDLLVAKLGLSKAEAGAPFVHLAPELKTQLFKRMAEIGADYDMADASYRGFVRNYGWRKSSLSGSDMVQALLALLQPVEGGQESGFFMAYDALSQYPVLKRGIEGAMEMQKLVVGQGVTMLERQAVKTLRSFRLAMVGMETQTMFGSAFALRQLALFLMQTLRERSKVAQSRLPFIIVAPLTEDRLLVLGVTPIVGGPRVEARFKSQFAGETRNKFGMVFEAAAGDLGADIRQGFFDSSVLEIKREDFSAFVDKLRRHL
;
A
#
# COMPACT_ATOMS: atom_id res chain seq x y z
N MET A 1 17.34 -20.09 -8.30
CA MET A 1 16.00 -19.94 -7.67
C MET A 1 15.63 -18.49 -7.86
N VAL A 2 14.57 -18.21 -8.63
CA VAL A 2 14.31 -16.88 -9.21
C VAL A 2 13.64 -15.93 -8.20
N TYR A 3 12.67 -16.41 -7.41
CA TYR A 3 12.15 -15.65 -6.26
C TYR A 3 12.96 -15.89 -4.98
N LEU A 4 12.86 -14.96 -4.02
CA LEU A 4 13.50 -15.02 -2.71
C LEU A 4 12.46 -15.21 -1.63
N SER A 5 12.51 -16.35 -0.92
CA SER A 5 11.68 -16.57 0.24
C SER A 5 12.04 -15.62 1.38
N SER A 6 11.09 -15.40 2.29
CA SER A 6 11.22 -14.52 3.44
C SER A 6 12.43 -14.77 4.36
N THR A 7 13.07 -15.94 4.29
CA THR A 7 14.29 -16.27 5.04
C THR A 7 15.60 -15.84 4.37
N ARG A 8 15.54 -15.43 3.10
CA ARG A 8 16.70 -15.07 2.27
C ARG A 8 16.55 -13.70 1.60
N TYR A 9 15.89 -12.75 2.25
CA TYR A 9 15.83 -11.39 1.70
C TYR A 9 17.23 -10.77 1.66
N GLU A 10 18.15 -11.15 2.55
CA GLU A 10 19.56 -10.74 2.50
C GLU A 10 20.22 -10.94 1.13
N ASP A 11 19.84 -11.98 0.38
CA ASP A 11 20.35 -12.22 -0.99
C ASP A 11 20.00 -11.05 -1.93
N ALA A 12 18.82 -10.44 -1.80
CA ALA A 12 18.45 -9.26 -2.59
C ALA A 12 19.33 -8.06 -2.25
N TYR A 13 19.67 -7.87 -0.97
CA TYR A 13 20.55 -6.76 -0.59
C TYR A 13 21.97 -6.99 -1.07
N GLN A 14 22.46 -8.24 -1.03
CA GLN A 14 23.77 -8.59 -1.58
C GLN A 14 23.84 -8.25 -3.08
N ARG A 15 22.78 -8.45 -3.86
CA ARG A 15 22.73 -8.01 -5.27
C ARG A 15 22.85 -6.48 -5.43
N ILE A 16 22.26 -5.72 -4.52
CA ILE A 16 22.39 -4.26 -4.52
C ILE A 16 23.85 -3.87 -4.22
N VAL A 17 24.47 -4.51 -3.22
CA VAL A 17 25.88 -4.31 -2.87
C VAL A 17 26.80 -4.66 -4.04
N ASP A 18 26.62 -5.83 -4.66
CA ASP A 18 27.43 -6.28 -5.80
C ASP A 18 27.32 -5.32 -6.98
N GLY A 19 26.12 -4.81 -7.26
CA GLY A 19 25.89 -3.79 -8.30
C GLY A 19 26.57 -2.45 -8.00
N SER A 20 26.73 -2.09 -6.72
CA SER A 20 27.44 -0.87 -6.31
C SER A 20 28.96 -0.95 -6.44
N ALA A 21 29.54 -2.14 -6.22
CA ALA A 21 30.99 -2.33 -6.14
C ALA A 21 31.73 -2.08 -7.48
N HIS A 22 31.03 -2.16 -8.61
CA HIS A 22 31.62 -2.15 -9.95
C HIS A 22 31.57 -0.78 -10.65
N SER A 23 31.10 0.27 -9.98
CA SER A 23 30.89 1.60 -10.58
C SER A 23 31.54 2.70 -9.75
N THR A 24 32.15 3.68 -10.43
CA THR A 24 32.69 4.90 -9.80
C THR A 24 31.61 5.97 -9.55
N GLY A 25 30.38 5.75 -10.03
CA GLY A 25 29.21 6.60 -9.81
C GLY A 25 27.96 5.80 -9.43
N THR A 26 26.80 6.46 -9.36
CA THR A 26 25.53 5.82 -8.97
C THR A 26 25.11 4.73 -9.97
N SER A 27 25.20 3.47 -9.56
CA SER A 27 24.79 2.30 -10.36
C SER A 27 23.42 1.72 -9.98
N ILE A 28 22.78 2.29 -8.96
CA ILE A 28 21.51 1.81 -8.39
C ILE A 28 20.41 2.84 -8.62
N LEU A 29 19.32 2.39 -9.24
CA LEU A 29 18.08 3.16 -9.39
C LEU A 29 16.98 2.50 -8.55
N ILE A 30 16.30 3.31 -7.75
CA ILE A 30 15.18 2.87 -6.91
C ILE A 30 13.90 3.51 -7.42
N PHE A 31 13.04 2.70 -8.01
CA PHE A 31 11.70 3.07 -8.44
C PHE A 31 10.73 2.86 -7.28
N ALA A 32 10.09 3.92 -6.82
CA ALA A 32 9.13 3.85 -5.72
C ALA A 32 7.76 4.35 -6.17
N SER A 33 6.74 3.52 -5.96
CA SER A 33 5.35 3.92 -6.18
C SER A 33 4.98 5.15 -5.33
N ILE A 34 4.12 6.03 -5.83
CA ILE A 34 3.61 7.20 -5.09
C ILE A 34 2.49 6.76 -4.12
N ASP A 35 2.86 5.96 -3.13
CA ASP A 35 2.00 5.51 -2.04
C ASP A 35 2.73 5.42 -0.70
N VAL A 36 1.97 5.30 0.39
CA VAL A 36 2.52 5.30 1.75
C VAL A 36 3.40 4.10 2.04
N ASP A 37 3.05 2.92 1.54
CA ASP A 37 3.78 1.69 1.81
C ASP A 37 5.16 1.70 1.12
N ALA A 38 5.20 2.14 -0.13
CA ALA A 38 6.44 2.37 -0.88
C ALA A 38 7.34 3.41 -0.21
N ILE A 39 6.79 4.53 0.25
CA ILE A 39 7.56 5.60 0.93
C ILE A 39 8.16 5.10 2.25
N CYS A 40 7.39 4.34 3.04
CA CYS A 40 7.89 3.71 4.25
C CYS A 40 8.97 2.66 3.96
N GLY A 41 8.77 1.82 2.93
CA GLY A 41 9.76 0.84 2.46
C GLY A 41 11.03 1.50 1.94
N LEU A 42 10.90 2.61 1.22
CA LEU A 42 12.01 3.41 0.72
C LEU A 42 12.83 4.00 1.87
N ARG A 43 12.18 4.51 2.93
CA ARG A 43 12.89 5.04 4.10
C ARG A 43 13.69 3.95 4.82
N LEU A 44 13.13 2.74 4.94
CA LEU A 44 13.85 1.57 5.46
C LEU A 44 15.07 1.23 4.60
N LEU A 45 14.87 1.06 3.28
CA LEU A 45 15.95 0.69 2.36
C LEU A 45 17.06 1.74 2.31
N THR A 46 16.71 3.01 2.15
CA THR A 46 17.69 4.11 2.11
C THR A 46 18.47 4.24 3.41
N THR A 47 17.91 3.83 4.55
CA THR A 47 18.66 3.81 5.82
C THR A 47 19.72 2.71 5.82
N LEU A 48 19.44 1.54 5.25
CA LEU A 48 20.44 0.48 5.03
C LEU A 48 21.53 0.94 4.05
N LEU A 49 21.13 1.49 2.90
CA LEU A 49 22.09 1.95 1.88
C LEU A 49 22.99 3.06 2.40
N LYS A 50 22.46 4.00 3.19
CA LYS A 50 23.24 5.07 3.84
C LYS A 50 24.24 4.51 4.86
N ARG A 51 23.85 3.51 5.65
CA ARG A 51 24.76 2.82 6.59
C ARG A 51 25.98 2.26 5.86
N ASP A 52 25.76 1.69 4.68
CA ASP A 52 26.80 1.04 3.90
C ASP A 52 27.45 1.98 2.85
N SER A 53 27.13 3.29 2.91
CA SER A 53 27.65 4.33 2.01
C SER A 53 27.41 4.05 0.51
N ILE A 54 26.27 3.43 0.19
CA ILE A 54 25.90 3.05 -1.17
C ILE A 54 25.15 4.21 -1.85
N GLY A 55 25.75 4.76 -2.90
CA GLY A 55 25.14 5.79 -3.74
C GLY A 55 23.97 5.23 -4.58
N HIS A 56 22.83 5.92 -4.55
CA HIS A 56 21.60 5.50 -5.22
C HIS A 56 20.80 6.72 -5.72
N LYS A 57 19.95 6.52 -6.72
CA LYS A 57 19.01 7.54 -7.21
C LYS A 57 17.57 7.07 -6.98
N ILE A 58 16.75 7.93 -6.40
CA ILE A 58 15.33 7.67 -6.13
C ILE A 58 14.52 8.23 -7.30
N ILE A 59 13.59 7.43 -7.81
CA ILE A 59 12.72 7.76 -8.93
C ILE A 59 11.27 7.47 -8.51
N PRO A 60 10.50 8.51 -8.14
CA PRO A 60 9.07 8.36 -7.89
C PRO A 60 8.34 7.98 -9.19
N VAL A 61 7.45 6.99 -9.13
CA VAL A 61 6.65 6.54 -10.28
C VAL A 61 5.19 6.38 -9.89
N ASN A 62 4.29 6.88 -10.71
CA ASN A 62 2.85 6.80 -10.49
C ASN A 62 2.22 5.62 -11.25
N ASN A 63 2.81 5.26 -12.39
CA ASN A 63 2.26 4.27 -13.32
C ASN A 63 3.38 3.62 -14.16
N TYR A 64 3.02 2.61 -14.97
CA TYR A 64 3.97 1.89 -15.84
C TYR A 64 4.56 2.78 -16.94
N SER A 65 3.85 3.81 -17.42
CA SER A 65 4.38 4.71 -18.45
C SER A 65 5.55 5.55 -17.95
N ASP A 66 5.55 5.90 -16.66
CA ASP A 66 6.69 6.57 -16.02
C ASP A 66 7.92 5.65 -16.02
N ILE A 67 7.74 4.35 -15.73
CA ILE A 67 8.83 3.37 -15.76
C ILE A 67 9.37 3.22 -17.19
N THR A 68 8.50 3.09 -18.19
CA THR A 68 8.92 3.01 -19.60
C THR A 68 9.69 4.25 -20.04
N GLN A 69 9.24 5.45 -19.64
CA GLN A 69 9.95 6.71 -19.92
C GLN A 69 11.33 6.73 -19.25
N MET A 70 11.42 6.30 -17.99
CA MET A 70 12.69 6.23 -17.26
C MET A 70 13.63 5.17 -17.81
N ASN A 71 13.10 4.08 -18.35
CA ASN A 71 13.88 3.07 -19.06
C ASN A 71 14.62 3.69 -20.26
N ALA A 72 13.87 4.36 -21.14
CA ALA A 72 14.42 5.01 -22.33
C ALA A 72 15.43 6.12 -22.01
N THR A 73 15.29 6.80 -20.86
CA THR A 73 16.12 7.97 -20.52
C THR A 73 17.31 7.66 -19.61
N LEU A 74 17.18 6.70 -18.69
CA LEU A 74 18.17 6.45 -17.63
C LEU A 74 18.79 5.07 -17.69
N ILE A 75 18.16 4.09 -18.33
CA ILE A 75 18.56 2.68 -18.25
C ILE A 75 19.18 2.24 -19.58
N GLU A 76 18.45 2.26 -20.69
CA GLU A 76 18.83 1.60 -21.96
C GLU A 76 20.25 1.95 -22.43
N SER A 77 20.57 3.24 -22.48
CA SER A 77 21.87 3.72 -22.95
C SER A 77 22.97 3.75 -21.87
N ASN A 78 22.62 3.49 -20.60
CA ASN A 78 23.55 3.65 -19.49
C ASN A 78 23.96 2.31 -18.88
N LEU A 79 25.06 1.74 -19.37
CA LEU A 79 25.65 0.49 -18.89
C LEU A 79 26.25 0.57 -17.47
N GLN A 80 26.37 1.76 -16.88
CA GLN A 80 26.82 1.92 -15.49
C GLN A 80 25.73 1.50 -14.49
N ILE A 81 24.46 1.55 -14.89
CA ILE A 81 23.37 1.06 -14.06
C ILE A 81 23.43 -0.47 -14.00
N ARG A 82 23.55 -1.00 -12.79
CA ARG A 82 23.73 -2.43 -12.50
C ARG A 82 22.58 -3.04 -11.72
N THR A 83 21.86 -2.25 -10.95
CA THR A 83 20.74 -2.75 -10.14
C THR A 83 19.56 -1.81 -10.19
N LEU A 84 18.38 -2.35 -10.51
CA LEU A 84 17.09 -1.67 -10.38
C LEU A 84 16.37 -2.24 -9.16
N VAL A 85 15.80 -1.38 -8.33
CA VAL A 85 14.97 -1.78 -7.19
C VAL A 85 13.58 -1.19 -7.38
N PHE A 86 12.55 -2.03 -7.38
CA PHE A 86 11.15 -1.60 -7.48
C PHE A 86 10.46 -1.79 -6.13
N LEU A 87 9.93 -0.69 -5.59
CA LEU A 87 9.19 -0.66 -4.32
C LEU A 87 7.71 -0.41 -4.59
N ASN A 88 6.90 -1.40 -4.22
CA ASN A 88 5.45 -1.47 -4.39
C ASN A 88 4.96 -1.29 -5.84
N CYS A 89 5.76 -1.72 -6.82
CA CYS A 89 5.42 -1.67 -8.23
C CYS A 89 6.14 -2.76 -9.03
N ALA A 90 5.74 -2.91 -10.29
CA ALA A 90 6.36 -3.74 -11.32
C ALA A 90 6.16 -5.26 -11.24
N ALA A 91 5.50 -5.81 -10.22
CA ALA A 91 5.43 -7.28 -10.11
C ALA A 91 4.35 -7.95 -10.99
N GLN A 92 3.35 -7.21 -11.46
CA GLN A 92 2.23 -7.76 -12.25
C GLN A 92 2.48 -7.81 -13.77
N VAL A 93 3.55 -7.18 -14.24
CA VAL A 93 3.91 -7.09 -15.66
C VAL A 93 5.24 -7.80 -15.88
N ASP A 94 5.52 -8.21 -17.10
CA ASP A 94 6.83 -8.81 -17.42
C ASP A 94 7.91 -7.73 -17.32
N ILE A 95 8.80 -7.89 -16.35
CA ILE A 95 9.86 -6.92 -16.10
C ILE A 95 10.92 -6.94 -17.19
N GLN A 96 11.12 -8.10 -17.84
CA GLN A 96 12.12 -8.26 -18.89
C GLN A 96 11.81 -7.32 -20.05
N ASP A 97 10.54 -7.29 -20.46
CA ASP A 97 10.05 -6.41 -21.53
C ASP A 97 9.94 -4.95 -21.06
N LEU A 98 9.48 -4.71 -19.83
CA LEU A 98 9.25 -3.35 -19.33
C LEU A 98 10.54 -2.50 -19.28
N VAL A 99 11.67 -3.12 -18.90
CA VAL A 99 12.96 -2.41 -18.74
C VAL A 99 14.01 -2.80 -19.77
N ASN A 100 13.65 -3.57 -20.80
CA ASN A 100 14.60 -4.12 -21.78
C ASN A 100 15.82 -4.75 -21.07
N LEU A 101 15.55 -5.74 -20.23
CA LEU A 101 16.52 -6.31 -19.29
C LEU A 101 17.73 -6.90 -20.04
N ARG A 102 18.89 -6.26 -19.86
CA ARG A 102 20.17 -6.68 -20.44
C ARG A 102 20.98 -7.57 -19.50
N ASP A 103 21.96 -8.27 -20.06
CA ASP A 103 22.93 -9.05 -19.28
C ASP A 103 23.69 -8.16 -18.28
N GLY A 104 23.79 -8.64 -17.04
CA GLY A 104 24.50 -7.95 -15.95
C GLY A 104 23.75 -6.77 -15.32
N LEU A 105 22.49 -6.54 -15.71
CA LEU A 105 21.54 -5.68 -14.98
C LEU A 105 20.67 -6.57 -14.08
N SER A 106 20.75 -6.40 -12.77
CA SER A 106 19.92 -7.13 -11.81
C SER A 106 18.68 -6.32 -11.43
N VAL A 107 17.57 -7.00 -11.16
CA VAL A 107 16.32 -6.37 -10.71
C VAL A 107 15.87 -6.99 -9.40
N VAL A 108 15.54 -6.13 -8.43
CA VAL A 108 14.93 -6.53 -7.15
C VAL A 108 13.52 -5.95 -7.11
N ILE A 109 12.52 -6.82 -6.93
CA ILE A 109 11.10 -6.42 -6.88
C ILE A 109 10.57 -6.69 -5.46
N VAL A 110 10.13 -5.62 -4.81
CA VAL A 110 9.48 -5.65 -3.50
C VAL A 110 8.08 -5.08 -3.67
N ASP A 111 7.12 -5.94 -4.03
CA ASP A 111 5.78 -5.50 -4.38
C ASP A 111 4.71 -6.27 -3.62
N SER A 112 3.69 -5.55 -3.15
CA SER A 112 2.52 -6.15 -2.54
C SER A 112 1.45 -6.52 -3.56
N HIS A 113 1.46 -5.97 -4.78
CA HIS A 113 0.46 -6.30 -5.80
C HIS A 113 0.55 -7.77 -6.24
N ARG A 114 -0.61 -8.37 -6.47
CA ARG A 114 -0.78 -9.76 -6.91
C ARG A 114 -1.95 -9.88 -7.90
N PRO A 115 -1.97 -10.91 -8.78
CA PRO A 115 -0.95 -11.97 -8.95
C PRO A 115 0.38 -11.43 -9.48
N PHE A 116 1.48 -12.11 -9.13
CA PHE A 116 2.78 -11.90 -9.77
C PHE A 116 2.76 -12.39 -11.21
N ASN A 117 3.50 -11.72 -12.09
CA ASN A 117 3.82 -12.25 -13.40
C ASN A 117 4.75 -13.48 -13.25
N LEU A 118 4.38 -14.59 -13.89
CA LEU A 118 5.10 -15.86 -13.78
C LEU A 118 6.52 -15.82 -14.35
N TYR A 119 6.77 -15.00 -15.37
CA TYR A 119 8.13 -14.81 -15.90
C TYR A 119 9.05 -14.16 -14.85
N ASN A 120 8.53 -13.22 -14.06
CA ASN A 120 9.31 -12.56 -13.00
C ASN A 120 9.71 -13.51 -11.86
N VAL A 121 8.93 -14.57 -11.61
CA VAL A 121 9.15 -15.47 -10.46
C VAL A 121 9.77 -16.82 -10.83
N PHE A 122 9.66 -17.26 -12.08
CA PHE A 122 10.13 -18.59 -12.51
C PHE A 122 11.14 -18.58 -13.65
N TRP A 123 11.25 -17.50 -14.42
CA TRP A 123 12.04 -17.52 -15.67
C TRP A 123 13.48 -17.00 -15.51
N ASN A 124 13.64 -15.75 -15.05
CA ASN A 124 14.92 -15.04 -15.19
C ASN A 124 15.65 -14.86 -13.85
N GLU A 125 16.85 -15.45 -13.71
CA GLU A 125 17.66 -15.37 -12.48
C GLU A 125 18.20 -13.96 -12.15
N GLN A 126 18.18 -13.02 -13.09
CA GLN A 126 18.52 -11.62 -12.82
C GLN A 126 17.39 -10.89 -12.07
N VAL A 127 16.18 -11.44 -12.07
CA VAL A 127 14.98 -10.87 -11.43
C VAL A 127 14.75 -11.55 -10.09
N HIS A 128 14.75 -10.77 -9.01
CA HIS A 128 14.59 -11.27 -7.65
C HIS A 128 13.32 -10.66 -7.04
N CYS A 129 12.23 -11.43 -7.07
CA CYS A 129 10.99 -11.06 -6.39
C CYS A 129 11.03 -11.50 -4.92
N LEU A 130 10.78 -10.59 -3.98
CA LEU A 130 10.63 -10.95 -2.57
C LEU A 130 9.26 -11.60 -2.34
N ASP A 131 9.27 -12.86 -1.93
CA ASP A 131 8.10 -13.67 -1.63
C ASP A 131 7.80 -13.69 -0.14
N ASP A 132 6.57 -13.30 0.20
CA ASP A 132 5.99 -13.36 1.54
C ASP A 132 5.54 -14.77 1.95
N GLY A 133 5.82 -15.76 1.10
CA GLY A 133 5.50 -17.17 1.27
C GLY A 133 4.27 -17.61 0.49
N ASP A 134 3.64 -16.72 -0.29
CA ASP A 134 2.52 -17.06 -1.17
C ASP A 134 3.01 -17.93 -2.33
N VAL A 135 4.15 -17.58 -2.94
CA VAL A 135 4.76 -18.36 -4.03
C VAL A 135 5.25 -19.71 -3.51
N GLU A 136 6.08 -19.69 -2.46
CA GLU A 136 6.71 -20.90 -1.92
C GLU A 136 5.70 -21.96 -1.49
N LYS A 137 4.58 -21.57 -0.87
CA LYS A 137 3.59 -22.50 -0.32
C LYS A 137 2.54 -22.93 -1.34
N ASN A 138 2.12 -22.02 -2.23
CA ASN A 138 0.91 -22.20 -3.01
C ASN A 138 1.15 -22.44 -4.51
N MET A 139 2.36 -22.16 -5.04
CA MET A 139 2.59 -22.15 -6.50
C MET A 139 3.42 -23.34 -7.04
N GLY A 140 3.62 -24.41 -6.27
CA GLY A 140 4.40 -25.58 -6.73
C GLY A 140 3.85 -26.25 -7.99
N GLU A 141 2.54 -26.56 -8.01
CA GLU A 141 1.87 -27.13 -9.18
C GLU A 141 1.84 -26.16 -10.37
N LEU A 142 1.61 -24.87 -10.07
CA LEU A 142 1.59 -23.81 -11.09
C LEU A 142 2.96 -23.63 -11.75
N ARG A 143 4.04 -23.75 -10.97
CA ARG A 143 5.41 -23.73 -11.47
C ARG A 143 5.67 -24.88 -12.42
N SER A 144 5.33 -26.11 -12.04
CA SER A 144 5.48 -27.27 -12.92
C SER A 144 4.66 -27.11 -14.21
N ALA A 145 3.42 -26.61 -14.10
CA ALA A 145 2.59 -26.34 -15.26
C ALA A 145 3.20 -25.28 -16.20
N PHE A 146 3.76 -24.20 -15.64
CA PHE A 146 4.43 -23.15 -16.40
C PHE A 146 5.71 -23.66 -17.08
N GLU A 147 6.58 -24.35 -16.34
CA GLU A 147 7.80 -24.96 -16.88
C GLU A 147 7.48 -25.96 -18.01
N ASP A 148 6.44 -26.78 -17.83
CA ASP A 148 6.02 -27.71 -18.87
C ASP A 148 5.47 -27.02 -20.13
N ILE A 149 4.77 -25.88 -19.99
CA ILE A 149 4.28 -25.12 -21.16
C ILE A 149 5.45 -24.51 -21.94
N GLU A 150 6.41 -23.90 -21.24
CA GLU A 150 7.50 -23.14 -21.88
C GLU A 150 8.64 -24.03 -22.39
N PHE A 151 8.94 -25.15 -21.71
CA PHE A 151 10.09 -26.00 -22.03
C PHE A 151 9.72 -27.32 -22.73
N SER A 152 8.44 -27.67 -22.87
CA SER A 152 8.08 -28.86 -23.65
C SER A 152 8.26 -28.57 -25.14
N ASN A 153 9.13 -29.35 -25.81
CA ASN A 153 9.37 -29.21 -27.25
C ASN A 153 8.06 -29.37 -28.05
N ASP A 154 7.66 -28.30 -28.75
CA ASP A 154 6.53 -28.24 -29.69
C ASP A 154 6.75 -29.10 -30.97
N THR A 155 7.94 -29.68 -31.16
CA THR A 155 8.33 -30.35 -32.41
C THR A 155 7.57 -31.65 -32.73
N ASP A 156 6.71 -32.14 -31.83
CA ASP A 156 6.01 -33.41 -32.01
C ASP A 156 4.54 -33.30 -32.47
N ASP A 157 3.95 -32.09 -32.50
CA ASP A 157 2.50 -31.94 -32.74
C ASP A 157 2.11 -31.37 -34.12
N GLU A 158 3.02 -30.82 -34.92
CA GLU A 158 2.65 -30.22 -36.24
C GLU A 158 2.93 -31.10 -37.48
N SER A 159 3.41 -32.35 -37.36
CA SER A 159 3.91 -33.11 -38.53
C SER A 159 3.23 -34.43 -38.90
N SER A 160 1.95 -34.69 -38.57
CA SER A 160 1.34 -35.96 -39.05
C SER A 160 -0.15 -36.03 -39.42
N ASP A 161 -0.92 -34.94 -39.44
CA ASP A 161 -2.37 -35.06 -39.73
C ASP A 161 -2.77 -34.87 -41.22
N ASP A 162 -1.84 -34.55 -42.14
CA ASP A 162 -2.21 -34.26 -43.55
C ASP A 162 -1.85 -35.33 -44.62
N GLU A 163 -1.28 -36.50 -44.28
CA GLU A 163 -0.95 -37.53 -45.28
C GLU A 163 -1.86 -38.77 -45.29
N ALA A 164 -3.08 -38.68 -44.75
CA ALA A 164 -4.04 -39.80 -44.76
C ALA A 164 -5.29 -39.52 -45.62
N GLY A 165 -5.14 -38.95 -46.81
CA GLY A 165 -6.31 -38.75 -47.66
C GLY A 165 -6.08 -38.18 -49.06
N HIS A 166 -5.38 -38.88 -49.95
CA HIS A 166 -5.74 -38.96 -51.39
C HIS A 166 -4.71 -39.75 -52.22
N LYS A 167 -4.98 -41.04 -52.48
CA LYS A 167 -4.59 -41.68 -53.75
C LYS A 167 -5.70 -42.61 -54.23
N ARG A 168 -6.69 -42.03 -54.93
CA ARG A 168 -7.46 -42.79 -55.94
C ARG A 168 -6.62 -42.85 -57.21
N GLY A 169 -6.65 -44.01 -57.85
CA GLY A 169 -5.59 -44.53 -58.70
C GLY A 169 -5.40 -43.85 -60.06
N SER A 170 -4.22 -44.10 -60.63
CA SER A 170 -3.97 -44.19 -62.06
C SER A 170 -2.72 -45.04 -62.25
N ASP A 171 -2.87 -46.10 -63.06
CA ASP A 171 -1.84 -47.07 -63.42
C ASP A 171 -0.68 -46.45 -64.18
N SER A 172 0.54 -46.92 -63.89
CA SER A 172 1.64 -47.01 -64.86
C SER A 172 2.71 -47.95 -64.32
N ASP A 173 3.00 -48.98 -65.11
CA ASP A 173 4.04 -49.98 -64.88
C ASP A 173 5.44 -49.38 -64.83
N GLY A 174 6.26 -49.88 -63.91
CA GLY A 174 7.67 -49.52 -63.76
C GLY A 174 8.33 -50.35 -62.65
N GLU A 175 9.13 -51.33 -63.06
CA GLU A 175 9.93 -52.18 -62.16
C GLU A 175 10.93 -51.33 -61.36
N GLY A 176 10.73 -51.26 -60.04
CA GLY A 176 11.63 -50.61 -59.11
C GLY A 176 11.29 -51.02 -57.67
N LYS A 177 12.28 -51.60 -56.97
CA LYS A 177 12.24 -52.12 -55.59
C LYS A 177 11.22 -51.41 -54.68
N LYS A 178 10.07 -52.06 -54.42
CA LYS A 178 9.14 -51.71 -53.34
C LYS A 178 9.84 -51.93 -51.99
N ARG A 179 10.44 -50.88 -51.43
CA ARG A 179 10.71 -50.82 -49.98
C ARG A 179 9.36 -50.92 -49.28
N ARG A 180 9.09 -52.06 -48.64
CA ARG A 180 7.93 -52.24 -47.77
C ARG A 180 8.02 -51.16 -46.69
N ARG A 181 7.16 -50.13 -46.77
CA ARG A 181 6.83 -49.30 -45.60
C ARG A 181 6.31 -50.29 -44.56
N THR A 182 7.12 -50.55 -43.54
CA THR A 182 6.71 -51.29 -42.34
C THR A 182 5.52 -50.54 -41.77
N GLY A 183 4.32 -51.11 -41.96
CA GLY A 183 3.15 -50.66 -41.23
C GLY A 183 3.45 -50.84 -39.74
N MET A 184 3.36 -49.74 -39.00
CA MET A 184 3.43 -49.74 -37.55
C MET A 184 2.36 -50.73 -37.02
N ASP A 185 2.71 -51.49 -35.99
CA ASP A 185 1.79 -52.46 -35.40
C ASP A 185 0.52 -51.72 -34.91
N PRO A 186 -0.71 -52.18 -35.22
CA PRO A 186 -1.93 -51.49 -34.80
C PRO A 186 -1.98 -51.20 -33.29
N ASP A 187 -1.47 -52.11 -32.46
CA ASP A 187 -1.40 -51.91 -31.00
C ASP A 187 -0.37 -50.84 -30.61
N GLU A 188 0.75 -50.76 -31.34
CA GLU A 188 1.77 -49.72 -31.15
C GLU A 188 1.24 -48.34 -31.57
N PHE A 189 0.49 -48.29 -32.68
CA PHE A 189 -0.18 -47.09 -33.15
C PHE A 189 -1.23 -46.58 -32.15
N ILE A 190 -2.06 -47.47 -31.61
CA ILE A 190 -3.05 -47.12 -30.57
C ILE A 190 -2.34 -46.58 -29.32
N ARG A 191 -1.28 -47.23 -28.84
CA ARG A 191 -0.50 -46.75 -27.68
C ARG A 191 0.11 -45.37 -27.92
N LEU A 192 0.66 -45.12 -29.11
CA LEU A 192 1.23 -43.81 -29.45
C LEU A 192 0.13 -42.73 -29.48
N GLN A 193 -1.05 -43.03 -30.02
CA GLN A 193 -2.18 -42.12 -30.00
C GLN A 193 -2.67 -41.83 -28.57
N GLU A 194 -2.77 -42.84 -27.71
CA GLU A 194 -3.13 -42.66 -26.30
C GLU A 194 -2.10 -41.81 -25.54
N GLN A 195 -0.80 -42.00 -25.81
CA GLN A 195 0.26 -41.18 -25.22
C GLN A 195 0.18 -39.72 -25.67
N ARG A 196 -0.05 -39.49 -26.97
CA ARG A 196 -0.27 -38.14 -27.52
C ARG A 196 -1.52 -37.50 -26.94
N ALA A 197 -2.62 -38.24 -26.83
CA ALA A 197 -3.85 -37.76 -26.21
C ALA A 197 -3.63 -37.34 -24.75
N LYS A 198 -2.95 -38.18 -23.95
CA LYS A 198 -2.58 -37.85 -22.56
C LYS A 198 -1.69 -36.62 -22.45
N LYS A 199 -0.69 -36.46 -23.34
CA LYS A 199 0.18 -35.28 -23.40
C LYS A 199 -0.63 -34.01 -23.72
N ARG A 200 -1.57 -34.10 -24.66
CA ARG A 200 -2.48 -33.00 -25.02
C ARG A 200 -3.41 -32.63 -23.88
N GLU A 201 -4.03 -33.61 -23.21
CA GLU A 201 -4.86 -33.40 -22.02
C GLU A 201 -4.07 -32.74 -20.89
N LEU A 202 -2.84 -33.19 -20.63
CA LEU A 202 -1.98 -32.58 -19.62
C LEU A 202 -1.60 -31.14 -19.96
N ARG A 203 -1.26 -30.85 -21.23
CA ARG A 203 -0.95 -29.48 -21.68
C ARG A 203 -2.17 -28.58 -21.55
N GLN A 204 -3.36 -29.06 -21.90
CA GLN A 204 -4.62 -28.33 -21.70
C GLN A 204 -4.89 -28.06 -20.22
N TYR A 205 -4.61 -29.04 -19.35
CA TYR A 205 -4.71 -28.85 -17.90
C TYR A 205 -3.75 -27.76 -17.42
N HIS A 206 -2.47 -27.82 -17.80
CA HIS A 206 -1.47 -26.80 -17.44
C HIS A 206 -1.85 -25.41 -17.94
N GLN A 207 -2.32 -25.30 -19.18
CA GLN A 207 -2.80 -24.03 -19.74
C GLN A 207 -4.00 -23.49 -18.95
N SER A 208 -4.95 -24.36 -18.60
CA SER A 208 -6.10 -23.98 -17.78
C SER A 208 -5.69 -23.51 -16.38
N LEU A 209 -4.63 -24.09 -15.79
CA LEU A 209 -4.13 -23.72 -14.48
C LEU A 209 -3.47 -22.33 -14.50
N VAL A 210 -2.62 -22.07 -15.50
CA VAL A 210 -2.00 -20.74 -15.70
C VAL A 210 -3.07 -19.68 -16.01
N GLN A 211 -4.05 -20.01 -16.85
CA GLN A 211 -5.16 -19.11 -17.13
C GLN A 211 -5.99 -18.82 -15.88
N ALA A 212 -6.31 -19.84 -15.06
CA ALA A 212 -7.05 -19.66 -13.82
C ALA A 212 -6.31 -18.77 -12.82
N TYR A 213 -4.98 -18.86 -12.75
CA TYR A 213 -4.14 -18.04 -11.89
C TYR A 213 -4.27 -16.54 -12.22
N TYR A 214 -4.25 -16.15 -13.50
CA TYR A 214 -4.45 -14.75 -13.88
C TYR A 214 -5.94 -14.34 -13.85
N ALA A 215 -6.86 -15.28 -14.09
CA ALA A 215 -8.30 -15.01 -14.11
C ALA A 215 -8.95 -14.82 -12.72
N GLN A 216 -8.18 -15.01 -11.65
CA GLN A 216 -8.69 -14.87 -10.28
C GLN A 216 -9.00 -13.41 -9.91
N GLY A 217 -8.34 -12.44 -10.54
CA GLY A 217 -8.41 -11.01 -10.23
C GLY A 217 -7.27 -10.54 -9.31
N SER A 218 -7.13 -9.23 -9.15
CA SER A 218 -6.05 -8.62 -8.37
C SER A 218 -6.31 -8.67 -6.86
N TYR A 219 -5.22 -8.72 -6.11
CA TYR A 219 -5.18 -8.69 -4.64
C TYR A 219 -3.82 -8.18 -4.15
N TYR A 220 -3.65 -8.16 -2.83
CA TYR A 220 -2.43 -7.69 -2.17
C TYR A 220 -1.84 -8.75 -1.24
N GLY A 221 -0.52 -8.87 -1.25
CA GLY A 221 0.28 -9.62 -0.28
C GLY A 221 0.80 -8.71 0.84
N GLN A 222 1.90 -9.13 1.46
CA GLN A 222 2.56 -8.41 2.54
C GLN A 222 2.98 -6.99 2.12
N SER A 223 2.88 -6.05 3.07
CA SER A 223 3.39 -4.69 2.91
C SER A 223 4.87 -4.65 2.52
N CYS A 224 5.19 -3.79 1.55
CA CYS A 224 6.54 -3.50 1.10
C CYS A 224 7.42 -3.02 2.25
N ALA A 225 6.90 -2.12 3.10
CA ALA A 225 7.62 -1.65 4.28
C ALA A 225 7.92 -2.78 5.28
N VAL A 226 7.00 -3.71 5.49
CA VAL A 226 7.25 -4.88 6.36
C VAL A 226 8.34 -5.77 5.77
N SER A 227 8.33 -6.02 4.47
CA SER A 227 9.38 -6.79 3.80
C SER A 227 10.76 -6.12 3.90
N MET A 228 10.82 -4.80 3.79
CA MET A 228 12.07 -4.04 4.00
C MET A 228 12.55 -4.04 5.45
N LEU A 229 11.64 -4.06 6.42
CA LEU A 229 12.02 -4.24 7.83
C LEU A 229 12.60 -5.64 8.07
N MET A 230 12.00 -6.68 7.48
CA MET A 230 12.53 -8.05 7.54
C MET A 230 13.93 -8.14 6.93
N LEU A 231 14.14 -7.48 5.79
CA LEU A 231 15.46 -7.37 5.18
C LEU A 231 16.45 -6.68 6.13
N ALA A 232 16.06 -5.57 6.74
CA ALA A 232 16.90 -4.85 7.69
C ALA A 232 17.29 -5.71 8.90
N GLU A 233 16.35 -6.51 9.44
CA GLU A 233 16.63 -7.47 10.51
C GLU A 233 17.67 -8.52 10.07
N GLN A 234 17.56 -9.06 8.85
CA GLN A 234 18.51 -10.04 8.31
C GLN A 234 19.90 -9.43 8.07
N MET A 235 19.97 -8.19 7.62
CA MET A 235 21.22 -7.43 7.47
C MET A 235 21.83 -6.96 8.81
N GLY A 236 21.36 -7.49 9.94
CA GLY A 236 21.88 -7.20 11.28
C GLY A 236 21.69 -5.74 11.70
N MET A 237 20.73 -5.02 11.10
CA MET A 237 20.50 -3.62 11.45
C MET A 237 19.95 -3.51 12.88
N PRO A 238 20.52 -2.64 13.74
CA PRO A 238 19.98 -2.41 15.07
C PRO A 238 18.53 -1.93 14.99
N LEU A 239 17.64 -2.66 15.66
CA LEU A 239 16.22 -2.34 15.65
C LEU A 239 15.97 -1.04 16.41
N SER A 240 15.45 -0.02 15.73
CA SER A 240 15.06 1.26 16.31
C SER A 240 13.54 1.48 16.26
N ALA A 241 13.05 2.43 17.06
CA ALA A 241 11.63 2.82 17.02
C ALA A 241 11.22 3.31 15.62
N ASP A 242 12.08 4.05 14.92
CA ASP A 242 11.78 4.55 13.58
C ASP A 242 11.53 3.44 12.56
N LEU A 243 12.39 2.42 12.52
CA LEU A 243 12.26 1.32 11.56
C LEU A 243 10.94 0.56 11.77
N VAL A 244 10.64 0.25 13.03
CA VAL A 244 9.38 -0.43 13.40
C VAL A 244 8.19 0.46 13.08
N TRP A 245 8.28 1.77 13.34
CA TRP A 245 7.21 2.72 13.05
C TRP A 245 6.90 2.82 11.56
N TRP A 246 7.91 2.92 10.70
CA TRP A 246 7.69 2.98 9.25
C TRP A 246 7.02 1.71 8.72
N ALA A 247 7.41 0.54 9.20
CA ALA A 247 6.73 -0.72 8.84
C ALA A 247 5.28 -0.78 9.34
N ILE A 248 5.01 -0.30 10.56
CA ILE A 248 3.64 -0.17 11.10
C ILE A 248 2.79 0.74 10.20
N VAL A 249 3.32 1.88 9.79
CA VAL A 249 2.62 2.86 8.95
C VAL A 249 2.32 2.27 7.58
N GLY A 250 3.29 1.63 6.92
CA GLY A 250 3.09 0.95 5.63
C GLY A 250 2.00 -0.12 5.69
N ALA A 251 2.04 -1.03 6.68
CA ALA A 251 1.01 -2.06 6.85
C ALA A 251 -0.36 -1.49 7.23
N THR A 252 -0.40 -0.42 8.04
CA THR A 252 -1.66 0.26 8.39
C THR A 252 -2.29 0.90 7.16
N SER A 253 -1.50 1.39 6.20
CA SER A 253 -2.02 1.92 4.94
C SER A 253 -2.78 0.87 4.14
N GLN A 254 -2.25 -0.35 4.02
CA GLN A 254 -2.94 -1.46 3.34
C GLN A 254 -4.28 -1.81 4.01
N TYR A 255 -4.31 -1.81 5.35
CA TYR A 255 -5.53 -2.09 6.10
C TYR A 255 -6.59 -1.00 5.88
N LEU A 256 -6.23 0.29 6.00
CA LEU A 256 -7.16 1.40 5.82
C LEU A 256 -7.68 1.51 4.38
N LEU A 257 -6.86 1.13 3.39
CA LEU A 257 -7.23 1.12 1.98
C LEU A 257 -8.00 -0.14 1.56
N HIS A 258 -8.33 -1.03 2.49
CA HIS A 258 -9.04 -2.28 2.21
C HIS A 258 -8.29 -3.19 1.22
N GLN A 259 -6.95 -3.16 1.26
CA GLN A 259 -6.08 -4.01 0.43
C GLN A 259 -5.83 -5.37 1.09
N ILE A 260 -5.70 -5.39 2.42
CA ILE A 260 -5.61 -6.62 3.24
C ILE A 260 -6.83 -6.71 4.17
N ASP A 261 -7.15 -7.94 4.60
CA ASP A 261 -8.26 -8.16 5.52
C ASP A 261 -7.85 -8.05 7.00
N GLU A 262 -8.82 -8.14 7.90
CA GLU A 262 -8.60 -8.06 9.35
C GLU A 262 -7.69 -9.19 9.87
N THR A 263 -7.76 -10.38 9.26
CA THR A 263 -6.94 -11.54 9.66
C THR A 263 -5.49 -11.32 9.26
N GLY A 264 -5.27 -10.86 8.02
CA GLY A 264 -3.96 -10.47 7.50
C GLY A 264 -3.33 -9.36 8.32
N TYR A 265 -4.09 -8.30 8.63
CA TYR A 265 -3.59 -7.20 9.46
C TYR A 265 -3.25 -7.65 10.88
N ALA A 266 -4.04 -8.54 11.50
CA ALA A 266 -3.77 -9.07 12.83
C ALA A 266 -2.44 -9.83 12.94
N LEU A 267 -1.99 -10.50 11.86
CA LEU A 267 -0.67 -11.13 11.79
C LEU A 267 0.44 -10.08 11.89
N VAL A 268 0.31 -8.98 11.13
CA VAL A 268 1.29 -7.88 11.16
C VAL A 268 1.30 -7.20 12.52
N VAL A 269 0.14 -6.89 13.10
CA VAL A 269 0.05 -6.29 14.44
C VAL A 269 0.73 -7.18 15.49
N THR A 270 0.55 -8.50 15.39
CA THR A 270 1.21 -9.44 16.31
C THR A 270 2.73 -9.38 16.20
N ARG A 271 3.27 -9.41 14.97
CA ARG A 271 4.72 -9.25 14.74
C ARG A 271 5.23 -7.90 15.25
N MET A 272 4.57 -6.80 14.89
CA MET A 272 5.00 -5.45 15.25
C MET A 272 4.96 -5.21 16.74
N ARG A 273 3.98 -5.77 17.46
CA ARG A 273 3.93 -5.73 18.94
C ARG A 273 5.20 -6.32 19.55
N ASP A 274 5.63 -7.48 19.08
CA ASP A 274 6.82 -8.14 19.61
C ASP A 274 8.10 -7.35 19.29
N LEU A 275 8.18 -6.74 18.11
CA LEU A 275 9.26 -5.82 17.74
C LEU A 275 9.27 -4.54 18.58
N SER A 276 8.11 -3.89 18.79
CA SER A 276 8.01 -2.68 19.63
C SER A 276 8.43 -2.95 21.07
N ARG A 277 8.12 -4.14 21.62
CA ARG A 277 8.60 -4.56 22.94
C ARG A 277 10.13 -4.71 22.97
N ARG A 278 10.73 -5.35 21.96
CA ARG A 278 12.19 -5.49 21.84
C ARG A 278 12.89 -4.12 21.80
N VAL A 279 12.37 -3.17 21.02
CA VAL A 279 12.89 -1.80 20.98
C VAL A 279 12.81 -1.14 22.35
N SER A 280 11.64 -1.22 23.01
CA SER A 280 11.42 -0.57 24.31
C SER A 280 12.34 -1.09 25.41
N LEU A 281 12.72 -2.37 25.37
CA LEU A 281 13.68 -2.97 26.31
C LEU A 281 15.13 -2.51 26.08
N ASN A 282 15.46 -2.11 24.86
CA ASN A 282 16.80 -1.66 24.47
C ASN A 282 17.00 -0.15 24.66
N SER A 283 15.95 0.62 24.95
CA SER A 283 16.07 2.04 25.26
C SER A 283 16.68 2.23 26.65
N PRO A 284 17.72 3.07 26.82
CA PRO A 284 18.35 3.29 28.11
C PRO A 284 17.33 3.87 29.09
N SER A 285 17.07 3.15 30.18
CA SER A 285 16.26 3.65 31.29
C SER A 285 16.93 4.90 31.86
N ILE A 286 16.29 6.06 31.75
CA ILE A 286 16.75 7.27 32.43
C ILE A 286 16.69 6.98 33.94
N PRO A 287 17.82 6.99 34.67
CA PRO A 287 17.79 6.79 36.11
C PRO A 287 16.97 7.92 36.74
N LEU A 288 15.98 7.56 37.55
CA LEU A 288 15.25 8.52 38.38
C LEU A 288 16.28 9.35 39.18
N PRO A 289 16.18 10.69 39.21
CA PRO A 289 16.91 11.44 40.21
C PRO A 289 16.42 10.94 41.58
N ALA A 290 17.31 10.37 42.38
CA ALA A 290 17.03 10.05 43.77
C ALA A 290 16.41 11.29 44.44
N ALA A 291 15.33 11.09 45.21
CA ALA A 291 14.61 12.16 45.88
C ALA A 291 15.60 13.10 46.59
N ARG A 292 15.76 14.32 46.07
CA ARG A 292 16.65 15.32 46.66
C ARG A 292 16.05 15.77 47.98
N ASP A 293 16.77 15.47 49.05
CA ASP A 293 16.49 15.94 50.40
C ASP A 293 16.57 17.46 50.45
N LYS A 294 15.54 18.11 50.98
CA LYS A 294 15.37 19.57 51.00
C LYS A 294 16.18 20.22 52.13
N THR A 295 17.50 20.04 52.17
CA THR A 295 18.35 20.79 53.11
C THR A 295 19.77 20.88 52.60
N THR A 296 20.03 21.73 51.60
CA THR A 296 21.27 22.54 51.44
C THR A 296 21.24 23.26 50.10
N GLU A 297 20.64 24.45 50.07
CA GLU A 297 21.00 25.47 49.07
C GLU A 297 21.99 26.44 49.72
N ALA A 298 23.26 26.30 49.36
CA ALA A 298 24.18 27.42 49.29
C ALA A 298 25.44 27.01 48.50
N ARG A 299 25.66 27.75 47.40
CA ARG A 299 26.94 27.91 46.69
C ARG A 299 27.42 26.71 45.88
N ARG A 300 27.08 26.73 44.59
CA ARG A 300 28.05 26.55 43.49
C ARG A 300 27.41 27.03 42.19
N SER A 301 27.72 28.28 41.82
CA SER A 301 27.63 28.76 40.46
C SER A 301 28.63 27.97 39.61
N VAL A 302 28.12 27.04 38.79
CA VAL A 302 28.92 26.38 37.75
C VAL A 302 28.37 26.86 36.42
N ASN A 303 29.16 27.67 35.74
CA ASN A 303 28.95 28.06 34.35
C ASN A 303 28.87 26.78 33.51
N TYR A 304 27.71 26.50 32.91
CA TYR A 304 27.66 25.58 31.78
C TYR A 304 28.10 26.37 30.55
N SER A 305 29.35 26.19 30.16
CA SER A 305 29.78 26.50 28.81
C SER A 305 29.01 25.60 27.84
N SER A 306 28.37 26.23 26.86
CA SER A 306 27.81 25.62 25.67
C SER A 306 28.94 24.97 24.87
N SER A 307 29.24 23.71 25.15
CA SER A 307 30.28 22.96 24.43
C SER A 307 30.05 21.45 24.55
N SER A 308 28.98 20.96 23.91
CA SER A 308 28.85 19.53 23.59
C SER A 308 27.90 19.22 22.42
N GLN A 309 27.16 20.20 21.89
CA GLN A 309 26.39 20.05 20.64
C GLN A 309 27.08 20.60 19.39
N ALA A 310 28.12 21.44 19.51
CA ALA A 310 28.77 22.06 18.35
C ALA A 310 29.99 21.29 17.79
N LEU A 311 30.31 20.10 18.33
CA LEU A 311 31.47 19.30 17.91
C LEU A 311 31.11 18.06 17.07
N LEU A 312 29.83 17.75 16.88
CA LEU A 312 29.39 16.69 15.96
C LEU A 312 29.01 17.21 14.58
N ASP A 313 28.64 18.50 14.45
CA ASP A 313 28.21 19.09 13.19
C ASP A 313 29.32 19.75 12.36
N SER A 314 30.57 19.80 12.83
CA SER A 314 31.67 20.48 12.12
C SER A 314 32.68 19.58 11.41
N GLN A 315 32.46 18.26 11.35
CA GLN A 315 33.39 17.30 10.71
C GLN A 315 32.84 16.56 9.48
N LEU A 316 31.66 16.94 8.97
CA LEU A 316 31.17 16.50 7.67
C LEU A 316 31.08 17.71 6.73
N GLY A 317 32.23 18.09 6.17
CA GLY A 317 32.26 19.01 5.04
C GLY A 317 31.60 18.34 3.84
N TYR A 318 30.34 18.68 3.56
CA TYR A 318 29.67 18.32 2.32
C TYR A 318 30.41 19.00 1.16
N PRO A 319 30.95 18.25 0.19
CA PRO A 319 31.29 18.82 -1.10
C PRO A 319 29.98 19.20 -1.78
N THR A 320 29.74 20.50 -1.92
CA THR A 320 28.69 21.08 -2.75
C THR A 320 29.03 20.81 -4.21
N ASP A 321 28.75 19.60 -4.70
CA ASP A 321 28.58 19.30 -6.13
C ASP A 321 28.25 17.81 -6.29
N THR A 322 26.98 17.44 -6.11
CA THR A 322 26.32 16.39 -6.90
C THR A 322 24.81 16.64 -6.89
N ALA A 323 24.22 16.50 -8.07
CA ALA A 323 22.91 17.00 -8.45
C ALA A 323 21.73 16.48 -7.62
N PHE A 324 20.80 17.42 -7.38
CA PHE A 324 19.36 17.26 -7.14
C PHE A 324 18.90 16.89 -5.71
N THR A 325 18.90 17.89 -4.83
CA THR A 325 17.97 18.00 -3.70
C THR A 325 17.13 19.28 -3.86
N PRO A 326 15.94 19.24 -4.49
CA PRO A 326 15.08 20.42 -4.49
C PRO A 326 14.25 20.44 -3.20
N TYR A 327 14.08 21.64 -2.64
CA TYR A 327 13.32 21.98 -1.41
C TYR A 327 14.05 21.77 -0.07
N LEU A 328 15.17 22.47 0.07
CA LEU A 328 15.74 22.83 1.36
C LEU A 328 15.60 24.35 1.55
N ASP A 329 14.36 24.82 1.67
CA ASP A 329 14.15 25.99 2.51
C ASP A 329 14.24 25.46 3.94
N ILE A 330 15.33 25.81 4.62
CA ILE A 330 15.46 25.65 6.06
C ILE A 330 14.29 26.44 6.65
N VAL A 331 13.18 25.76 6.96
CA VAL A 331 12.13 26.33 7.77
C VAL A 331 12.79 26.52 9.13
N GLU A 332 13.14 27.76 9.47
CA GLU A 332 13.55 28.12 10.82
C GLU A 332 12.49 27.56 11.77
N GLU A 333 12.90 26.82 12.80
CA GLU A 333 12.01 26.25 13.81
C GLU A 333 11.35 27.40 14.62
N GLU A 334 10.33 28.08 14.06
CA GLU A 334 9.59 29.15 14.72
C GLU A 334 8.96 28.70 16.06
N ASP A 335 8.72 27.40 16.21
CA ASP A 335 8.12 26.79 17.41
C ASP A 335 9.05 26.79 18.64
N ASP A 336 10.37 26.96 18.48
CA ASP A 336 11.31 27.00 19.61
C ASP A 336 11.24 28.33 20.37
N GLU A 337 11.01 29.45 19.68
CA GLU A 337 10.95 30.78 20.31
C GLU A 337 9.66 30.97 21.12
N GLY A 338 8.54 30.45 20.63
CA GLY A 338 7.25 30.46 21.32
C GLY A 338 7.25 29.65 22.61
N TYR A 339 7.91 28.49 22.60
CA TYR A 339 8.09 27.65 23.79
C TYR A 339 9.04 28.27 24.82
N LEU A 340 10.14 28.89 24.38
CA LEU A 340 11.06 29.62 25.25
C LEU A 340 10.38 30.84 25.90
N LYS A 341 9.55 31.57 25.14
CA LYS A 341 8.72 32.68 25.65
C LYS A 341 7.63 32.19 26.62
N ALA A 342 6.97 31.07 26.33
CA ALA A 342 5.98 30.46 27.21
C ALA A 342 6.59 29.99 28.54
N ARG A 343 7.79 29.39 28.51
CA ARG A 343 8.54 28.98 29.71
C ARG A 343 9.05 30.17 30.52
N ALA A 344 9.44 31.25 29.85
CA ALA A 344 9.91 32.48 30.52
C ALA A 344 8.78 33.25 31.24
N GLY A 345 7.51 33.00 30.88
CA GLY A 345 6.33 33.64 31.50
C GLY A 345 5.69 32.88 32.66
N VAL A 346 6.20 31.71 33.06
CA VAL A 346 5.58 30.88 34.11
C VAL A 346 5.98 31.35 35.50
N SER A 347 5.03 31.91 36.27
CA SER A 347 5.28 32.42 37.62
C SER A 347 4.95 31.43 38.73
N THR A 348 4.20 30.35 38.46
CA THR A 348 3.72 29.43 39.50
C THR A 348 4.03 27.96 39.20
N ALA A 349 4.27 27.18 40.26
CA ALA A 349 4.52 25.74 40.15
C ALA A 349 3.31 24.95 39.63
N ALA A 350 2.09 25.49 39.73
CA ALA A 350 0.87 24.89 39.20
C ALA A 350 0.74 25.07 37.68
N GLU A 351 1.12 26.22 37.13
CA GLU A 351 1.18 26.48 35.68
C GLU A 351 2.34 25.71 35.02
N ALA A 352 3.48 25.62 35.71
CA ALA A 352 4.52 24.68 35.34
C ALA A 352 3.99 23.24 35.37
N GLY A 353 3.11 22.91 36.33
CA GLY A 353 2.40 21.63 36.50
C GLY A 353 1.44 21.27 35.35
N LEU A 354 0.81 22.25 34.69
CA LEU A 354 -0.01 22.01 33.49
C LEU A 354 0.83 21.79 32.23
N LEU A 355 1.98 22.47 32.11
CA LEU A 355 3.02 22.15 31.11
C LEU A 355 3.75 20.84 31.45
N THR A 356 3.74 20.46 32.73
CA THR A 356 4.37 19.26 33.30
C THR A 356 3.36 18.24 33.85
N SER A 357 2.21 18.05 33.18
CA SER A 357 1.45 16.78 33.25
C SER A 357 2.23 15.61 32.61
N SER A 358 3.55 15.67 32.79
CA SER A 358 4.66 15.29 31.94
C SER A 358 5.69 14.58 32.80
N LYS A 359 5.23 13.72 33.72
CA LYS A 359 6.05 12.65 34.29
C LYS A 359 5.71 11.30 33.68
N ILE A 360 4.55 11.17 33.04
CA ILE A 360 4.07 9.92 32.43
C ILE A 360 4.68 9.70 31.03
N ALA A 361 4.81 10.73 30.19
CA ALA A 361 5.33 10.54 28.81
C ALA A 361 6.86 10.36 28.69
N ALA A 362 7.65 10.53 29.76
CA ALA A 362 9.04 10.08 29.81
C ALA A 362 9.17 8.59 30.18
N GLN A 363 8.06 7.96 30.59
CA GLN A 363 8.01 6.56 31.00
C GLN A 363 7.22 5.69 30.01
N SER A 364 6.53 6.28 29.03
CA SER A 364 5.81 5.53 28.01
C SER A 364 6.75 5.01 26.94
N ALA A 365 6.57 3.75 26.52
CA ALA A 365 7.22 3.23 25.33
C ALA A 365 7.05 4.20 24.14
N ASP A 366 8.11 4.37 23.35
CA ASP A 366 8.08 5.19 22.13
C ASP A 366 6.96 4.72 21.19
N ILE A 367 6.71 3.40 21.14
CA ILE A 367 5.62 2.80 20.38
C ILE A 367 4.84 1.85 21.31
N ALA A 368 3.53 2.04 21.35
CA ALA A 368 2.61 1.19 22.11
C ALA A 368 1.51 0.63 21.20
N GLU A 369 1.19 -0.65 21.38
CA GLU A 369 -0.06 -1.18 20.83
C GLU A 369 -1.24 -0.50 21.56
N SER A 370 -2.25 -0.12 20.79
CA SER A 370 -3.44 0.56 21.29
C SER A 370 -4.70 0.00 20.65
N SER A 371 -5.81 0.04 21.38
CA SER A 371 -7.14 -0.20 20.82
C SER A 371 -7.64 1.13 20.26
N GLU A 372 -7.46 1.33 18.96
CA GLU A 372 -7.76 2.59 18.28
C GLU A 372 -9.22 2.63 17.84
N LEU A 373 -9.83 3.81 17.88
CA LEU A 373 -11.18 4.01 17.34
C LEU A 373 -11.10 4.30 15.84
N GLN A 374 -12.09 3.85 15.07
CA GLN A 374 -12.28 4.20 13.66
C GLN A 374 -12.74 5.66 13.47
N PHE A 375 -12.29 6.57 14.34
CA PHE A 375 -12.56 8.00 14.30
C PHE A 375 -11.36 8.68 13.65
N SER A 376 -11.54 9.19 12.44
CA SER A 376 -10.50 9.84 11.66
C SER A 376 -9.85 10.99 12.44
N LEU A 377 -8.53 10.95 12.58
CA LEU A 377 -7.72 12.05 13.13
C LEU A 377 -8.14 12.46 14.55
N LEU A 378 -8.64 11.53 15.37
CA LEU A 378 -9.19 11.80 16.71
C LEU A 378 -8.31 12.72 17.55
N ARG A 379 -6.98 12.54 17.50
CA ARG A 379 -6.01 13.30 18.29
C ARG A 379 -5.77 14.71 17.79
N HIS A 380 -6.24 15.06 16.59
CA HIS A 380 -6.02 16.34 15.91
C HIS A 380 -7.31 17.17 15.79
N TRP A 381 -8.44 16.60 16.17
CA TRP A 381 -9.75 17.25 16.18
C TRP A 381 -10.29 17.44 17.59
N SER A 382 -11.46 18.07 17.71
CA SER A 382 -12.37 17.80 18.82
C SER A 382 -13.07 16.46 18.62
N LEU A 383 -13.56 15.82 19.69
CA LEU A 383 -14.30 14.56 19.56
C LEU A 383 -15.51 14.70 18.63
N ALA A 384 -16.24 15.81 18.72
CA ALA A 384 -17.40 16.09 17.88
C ALA A 384 -17.02 16.12 16.39
N ASN A 385 -15.94 16.82 16.02
CA ASN A 385 -15.50 16.89 14.63
C ASN A 385 -14.93 15.56 14.13
N ALA A 386 -14.13 14.87 14.96
CA ALA A 386 -13.62 13.55 14.63
C ALA A 386 -14.77 12.60 14.28
N MET A 387 -15.82 12.56 15.11
CA MET A 387 -16.99 11.72 14.85
C MET A 387 -17.79 12.19 13.63
N GLN A 388 -17.97 13.50 13.45
CA GLN A 388 -18.73 14.05 12.32
C GLN A 388 -18.09 13.72 10.97
N TYR A 389 -16.76 13.84 10.87
CA TYR A 389 -16.00 13.65 9.63
C TYR A 389 -15.37 12.25 9.50
N SER A 390 -15.87 11.28 10.25
CA SER A 390 -15.47 9.87 10.11
C SER A 390 -16.44 9.11 9.22
N PRO A 391 -15.97 8.52 8.10
CA PRO A 391 -16.80 7.65 7.25
C PRO A 391 -17.49 6.52 8.04
N PHE A 392 -16.78 5.91 9.01
CA PHE A 392 -17.31 4.87 9.88
C PHE A 392 -18.55 5.34 10.67
N VAL A 393 -18.43 6.48 11.36
CA VAL A 393 -19.54 7.02 12.18
C VAL A 393 -20.70 7.45 11.29
N ALA A 394 -20.41 8.11 10.16
CA ALA A 394 -21.43 8.53 9.21
C ALA A 394 -22.25 7.33 8.71
N ARG A 395 -21.55 6.26 8.31
CA ARG A 395 -22.13 4.99 7.87
C ARG A 395 -23.07 4.39 8.91
N ARG A 396 -22.57 4.15 10.13
CA ARG A 396 -23.28 3.47 11.23
C ARG A 396 -24.49 4.27 11.72
N LEU A 397 -24.33 5.57 11.92
CA LEU A 397 -25.37 6.40 12.54
C LEU A 397 -26.27 7.12 11.54
N ALA A 398 -25.98 7.07 10.23
CA ALA A 398 -26.71 7.82 9.21
C ALA A 398 -26.66 9.35 9.46
N THR A 399 -25.47 9.91 9.73
CA THR A 399 -25.32 11.31 10.22
C THR A 399 -25.79 12.39 9.24
N TRP A 400 -26.09 12.05 7.98
CA TRP A 400 -26.78 12.96 7.06
C TRP A 400 -28.25 13.22 7.47
N SER A 401 -28.91 12.22 8.05
CA SER A 401 -30.29 12.36 8.52
C SER A 401 -30.38 13.16 9.82
N SER A 402 -31.50 13.87 10.04
CA SER A 402 -31.78 14.54 11.32
C SER A 402 -31.81 13.53 12.49
N ARG A 403 -32.44 12.37 12.28
CA ARG A 403 -32.47 11.27 13.25
C ARG A 403 -31.08 10.76 13.61
N GLY A 404 -30.20 10.61 12.62
CA GLY A 404 -28.82 10.17 12.82
C GLY A 404 -27.99 11.17 13.62
N ARG A 405 -28.14 12.47 13.35
CA ARG A 405 -27.51 13.55 14.13
C ARG A 405 -27.97 13.54 15.59
N SER A 406 -29.28 13.45 15.84
CA SER A 406 -29.78 13.34 17.21
C SER A 406 -29.29 12.07 17.92
N ARG A 407 -29.11 10.96 17.19
CA ARG A 407 -28.54 9.71 17.74
C ARG A 407 -27.06 9.87 18.09
N LEU A 408 -26.28 10.59 17.28
CA LEU A 408 -24.89 10.94 17.55
C LEU A 408 -24.77 11.83 18.80
N ASP A 409 -25.61 12.87 18.92
CA ASP A 409 -25.61 13.73 20.11
C ASP A 409 -25.91 12.93 21.40
N LEU A 410 -26.88 12.01 21.32
CA LEU A 410 -27.26 11.16 22.44
C LEU A 410 -26.15 10.17 22.80
N LEU A 411 -25.43 9.64 21.82
CA LEU A 411 -24.23 8.83 22.05
C LEU A 411 -23.14 9.62 22.78
N VAL A 412 -22.81 10.83 22.31
CA VAL A 412 -21.79 11.68 22.95
C VAL A 412 -22.16 11.94 24.42
N ALA A 413 -23.44 12.21 24.70
CA ALA A 413 -23.92 12.34 26.07
C ALA A 413 -23.76 11.05 26.90
N LYS A 414 -24.04 9.88 26.34
CA LYS A 414 -23.83 8.59 27.04
C LYS A 414 -22.36 8.23 27.23
N LEU A 415 -21.47 8.68 26.34
CA LEU A 415 -20.02 8.62 26.53
C LEU A 415 -19.55 9.51 27.70
N GLY A 416 -20.44 10.34 28.26
CA GLY A 416 -20.17 11.10 29.47
C GLY A 416 -19.46 12.42 29.23
N LEU A 417 -19.49 12.93 28.00
CA LEU A 417 -18.96 14.26 27.67
C LEU A 417 -20.11 15.25 27.53
N SER A 418 -19.93 16.44 28.12
CA SER A 418 -20.77 17.59 27.81
C SER A 418 -20.53 18.08 26.38
N LYS A 419 -21.46 18.87 25.85
CA LYS A 419 -21.32 19.48 24.52
C LYS A 419 -20.07 20.35 24.39
N ALA A 420 -19.69 21.05 25.48
CA ALA A 420 -18.49 21.88 25.51
C ALA A 420 -17.21 21.02 25.48
N GLU A 421 -17.15 19.95 26.27
CA GLU A 421 -16.00 19.03 26.29
C GLU A 421 -15.85 18.28 24.95
N ALA A 422 -16.94 17.84 24.35
CA ALA A 422 -16.92 17.20 23.03
C ALA A 422 -16.48 18.16 21.91
N GLY A 423 -16.71 19.47 22.08
CA GLY A 423 -16.28 20.51 21.15
C GLY A 423 -14.86 21.01 21.37
N ALA A 424 -14.24 20.74 22.51
CA ALA A 424 -12.86 21.13 22.80
C ALA A 424 -11.85 20.26 22.03
N PRO A 425 -10.66 20.79 21.66
CA PRO A 425 -9.61 19.99 21.04
C PRO A 425 -9.26 18.78 21.89
N PHE A 426 -9.17 17.59 21.28
CA PHE A 426 -8.97 16.33 21.98
C PHE A 426 -7.67 16.36 22.80
N VAL A 427 -6.61 17.00 22.29
CA VAL A 427 -5.34 17.17 23.03
C VAL A 427 -5.56 17.84 24.39
N HIS A 428 -6.48 18.81 24.49
CA HIS A 428 -6.77 19.56 25.70
C HIS A 428 -7.76 18.86 26.64
N LEU A 429 -8.39 17.77 26.20
CA LEU A 429 -9.32 17.02 27.03
C LEU A 429 -8.58 16.35 28.22
N ALA A 430 -9.22 16.35 29.39
CA ALA A 430 -8.66 15.74 30.60
C ALA A 430 -8.28 14.26 30.36
N PRO A 431 -7.14 13.78 30.87
CA PRO A 431 -6.69 12.39 30.68
C PRO A 431 -7.70 11.33 31.11
N GLU A 432 -8.45 11.59 32.19
CA GLU A 432 -9.49 10.71 32.70
C GLU A 432 -10.64 10.56 31.69
N LEU A 433 -11.05 11.65 31.04
CA LEU A 433 -12.09 11.63 30.03
C LEU A 433 -11.64 10.89 28.77
N LYS A 434 -10.38 11.07 28.36
CA LYS A 434 -9.78 10.29 27.25
C LYS A 434 -9.83 8.80 27.56
N THR A 435 -9.41 8.40 28.76
CA THR A 435 -9.42 6.98 29.17
C THR A 435 -10.85 6.43 29.26
N GLN A 436 -11.78 7.21 29.81
CA GLN A 436 -13.19 6.82 29.91
C GLN A 436 -13.87 6.72 28.55
N LEU A 437 -13.49 7.53 27.55
CA LEU A 437 -14.05 7.46 26.19
C LEU A 437 -13.90 6.06 25.60
N PHE A 438 -12.68 5.51 25.60
CA PHE A 438 -12.43 4.16 25.06
C PHE A 438 -13.17 3.09 25.84
N LYS A 439 -13.13 3.16 27.19
CA LYS A 439 -13.84 2.21 28.05
C LYS A 439 -15.35 2.21 27.80
N ARG A 440 -15.97 3.39 27.82
CA ARG A 440 -17.41 3.52 27.59
C ARG A 440 -17.79 3.13 26.18
N MET A 441 -16.99 3.47 25.17
CA MET A 441 -17.25 3.02 23.79
C MET A 441 -17.34 1.49 23.71
N ALA A 442 -16.47 0.76 24.42
CA ALA A 442 -16.55 -0.69 24.50
C ALA A 442 -17.81 -1.20 25.22
N GLU A 443 -18.29 -0.49 26.24
CA GLU A 443 -19.47 -0.86 27.02
C GLU A 443 -20.80 -0.58 26.29
N ILE A 444 -20.93 0.59 25.64
CA ILE A 444 -22.20 1.06 25.08
C ILE A 444 -22.23 1.09 23.55
N GLY A 445 -21.10 0.88 22.86
CA GLY A 445 -21.01 0.99 21.40
C GLY A 445 -21.99 0.09 20.66
N ALA A 446 -22.25 -1.11 21.19
CA ALA A 446 -23.20 -2.07 20.62
C ALA A 446 -24.64 -1.53 20.52
N ASP A 447 -25.10 -0.75 21.52
CA ASP A 447 -26.44 -0.13 21.50
C ASP A 447 -26.62 0.88 20.35
N TYR A 448 -25.51 1.32 19.77
CA TYR A 448 -25.45 2.31 18.70
C TYR A 448 -24.94 1.75 17.37
N ASP A 449 -24.90 0.42 17.22
CA ASP A 449 -24.37 -0.25 16.03
C ASP A 449 -22.88 0.08 15.78
N MET A 450 -22.11 0.21 16.85
CA MET A 450 -20.68 0.54 16.83
C MET A 450 -19.84 -0.45 17.64
N ALA A 451 -20.27 -1.72 17.69
CA ALA A 451 -19.52 -2.76 18.39
C ALA A 451 -18.12 -2.98 17.80
N ASP A 452 -17.94 -2.70 16.50
CA ASP A 452 -16.68 -2.79 15.77
C ASP A 452 -15.96 -1.44 15.64
N ALA A 453 -16.32 -0.43 16.44
CA ALA A 453 -15.70 0.90 16.37
C ALA A 453 -14.23 0.89 16.75
N SER A 454 -13.77 -0.12 17.50
CA SER A 454 -12.37 -0.29 17.87
C SER A 454 -11.67 -1.32 16.98
N TYR A 455 -10.42 -1.03 16.62
CA TYR A 455 -9.51 -1.98 15.97
C TYR A 455 -8.16 -1.94 16.66
N ARG A 456 -7.35 -2.99 16.49
CA ARG A 456 -6.00 -3.03 17.05
C ARG A 456 -5.07 -2.20 16.18
N GLY A 457 -4.36 -1.26 16.77
CA GLY A 457 -3.39 -0.41 16.07
C GLY A 457 -2.21 -0.06 16.95
N PHE A 458 -1.49 0.99 16.56
CA PHE A 458 -0.33 1.48 17.29
C PHE A 458 -0.37 2.99 17.41
N VAL A 459 0.21 3.48 18.51
CA VAL A 459 0.45 4.89 18.78
C VAL A 459 1.92 5.08 19.03
N ARG A 460 2.48 6.13 18.43
CA ARG A 460 3.84 6.59 18.67
C ARG A 460 3.84 7.86 19.51
N ASN A 461 4.66 7.85 20.55
CA ASN A 461 4.92 9.01 21.39
C ASN A 461 6.28 9.59 20.98
N TYR A 462 6.33 10.91 20.82
CA TYR A 462 7.56 11.64 20.48
C TYR A 462 8.04 12.46 21.69
N GLY A 463 7.85 11.90 22.89
CA GLY A 463 8.08 12.60 24.16
C GLY A 463 7.18 13.84 24.30
N TRP A 464 7.75 14.91 24.85
CA TRP A 464 7.04 16.17 25.17
C TRP A 464 6.87 17.12 24.00
N ARG A 465 7.65 16.91 22.92
CA ARG A 465 7.81 17.90 21.85
C ARG A 465 6.64 17.89 20.87
N LYS A 466 5.91 16.78 20.78
CA LYS A 466 4.87 16.58 19.75
C LYS A 466 3.72 15.77 20.35
N SER A 467 2.51 16.00 19.83
CA SER A 467 1.36 15.16 20.18
C SER A 467 1.61 13.70 19.77
N SER A 468 1.06 12.76 20.54
CA SER A 468 1.08 11.34 20.19
C SER A 468 0.37 11.13 18.85
N LEU A 469 0.88 10.24 18.01
CA LEU A 469 0.36 10.00 16.68
C LEU A 469 -0.06 8.54 16.52
N SER A 470 -1.29 8.27 16.05
CA SER A 470 -1.64 6.90 15.67
C SER A 470 -1.08 6.55 14.29
N GLY A 471 -0.94 5.24 14.02
CA GLY A 471 -0.57 4.77 12.69
C GLY A 471 -1.55 5.26 11.62
N SER A 472 -2.85 5.33 11.93
CA SER A 472 -3.88 5.84 11.02
C SER A 472 -3.72 7.33 10.73
N ASP A 473 -3.44 8.13 11.77
CA ASP A 473 -3.23 9.58 11.62
C ASP A 473 -2.03 9.87 10.71
N MET A 474 -0.93 9.12 10.89
CA MET A 474 0.25 9.21 10.03
C MET A 474 -0.07 8.86 8.58
N VAL A 475 -0.77 7.75 8.35
CA VAL A 475 -1.17 7.32 7.00
C VAL A 475 -2.02 8.38 6.32
N GLN A 476 -3.03 8.92 7.00
CA GLN A 476 -3.90 9.96 6.44
C GLN A 476 -3.12 11.24 6.12
N ALA A 477 -2.19 11.64 6.98
CA ALA A 477 -1.33 12.80 6.75
C ALA A 477 -0.43 12.62 5.52
N LEU A 478 0.20 11.46 5.37
CA LEU A 478 1.05 11.16 4.21
C LEU A 478 0.23 11.13 2.91
N LEU A 479 -0.97 10.54 2.93
CA LEU A 479 -1.86 10.49 1.76
C LEU A 479 -2.34 11.88 1.33
N ALA A 480 -2.52 12.80 2.27
CA ALA A 480 -2.83 14.19 1.97
C ALA A 480 -1.65 14.92 1.31
N LEU A 481 -0.42 14.65 1.75
CA LEU A 481 0.79 15.21 1.12
C LEU A 481 1.05 14.65 -0.28
N LEU A 482 0.64 13.41 -0.54
CA LEU A 482 0.75 12.79 -1.87
C LEU A 482 -0.29 13.31 -2.88
N GLN A 483 -1.27 14.11 -2.44
CA GLN A 483 -2.17 14.75 -3.39
C GLN A 483 -1.38 15.73 -4.28
N PRO A 484 -1.71 15.82 -5.57
CA PRO A 484 -1.05 16.77 -6.46
C PRO A 484 -1.30 18.21 -5.96
N VAL A 485 -0.23 18.88 -5.53
CA VAL A 485 -0.21 20.30 -5.14
C VAL A 485 0.40 21.14 -6.27
N GLU A 486 0.28 22.47 -6.18
CA GLU A 486 1.06 23.40 -7.00
C GLU A 486 2.56 23.06 -6.84
N GLY A 487 3.18 22.51 -7.89
CA GLY A 487 4.55 21.95 -7.82
C GLY A 487 4.70 20.53 -8.37
N GLY A 488 3.59 19.84 -8.64
CA GLY A 488 3.57 18.51 -9.27
C GLY A 488 3.65 17.35 -8.27
N GLN A 489 3.38 16.13 -8.76
CA GLN A 489 3.31 14.92 -7.93
C GLN A 489 4.65 14.51 -7.30
N GLU A 490 5.77 14.80 -7.98
CA GLU A 490 7.12 14.53 -7.47
C GLU A 490 7.41 15.33 -6.19
N SER A 491 6.96 16.59 -6.13
CA SER A 491 7.10 17.41 -4.93
C SER A 491 6.32 16.81 -3.75
N GLY A 492 5.08 16.38 -3.97
CA GLY A 492 4.27 15.71 -2.96
C GLY A 492 4.89 14.41 -2.43
N PHE A 493 5.52 13.62 -3.32
CA PHE A 493 6.25 12.41 -2.95
C PHE A 493 7.37 12.69 -1.94
N PHE A 494 8.25 13.65 -2.23
CA PHE A 494 9.36 13.97 -1.34
C PHE A 494 8.89 14.67 -0.06
N MET A 495 7.82 15.47 -0.11
CA MET A 495 7.18 16.02 1.10
C MET A 495 6.67 14.91 2.02
N ALA A 496 6.00 13.90 1.49
CA ALA A 496 5.54 12.74 2.26
C ALA A 496 6.73 11.93 2.82
N TYR A 497 7.77 11.72 2.02
CA TYR A 497 9.00 11.05 2.45
C TYR A 497 9.69 11.79 3.60
N ASP A 498 9.74 13.12 3.57
CA ASP A 498 10.33 13.95 4.62
C ASP A 498 9.45 14.04 5.86
N ALA A 499 8.12 14.02 5.72
CA ALA A 499 7.17 14.00 6.83
C ALA A 499 7.36 12.80 7.79
N LEU A 500 7.96 11.69 7.31
CA LEU A 500 8.34 10.55 8.17
C LEU A 500 9.31 10.91 9.29
N SER A 501 10.06 12.01 9.15
CA SER A 501 11.05 12.46 10.14
C SER A 501 10.86 13.93 10.55
N GLN A 502 10.29 14.77 9.69
CA GLN A 502 10.13 16.20 9.90
C GLN A 502 8.70 16.55 10.33
N TYR A 503 8.55 17.06 11.56
CA TYR A 503 7.23 17.38 12.11
C TYR A 503 6.52 18.57 11.46
N PRO A 504 7.19 19.67 11.07
CA PRO A 504 6.52 20.77 10.39
C PRO A 504 5.83 20.31 9.09
N VAL A 505 6.49 19.45 8.32
CA VAL A 505 5.92 18.85 7.09
C VAL A 505 4.78 17.90 7.43
N LEU A 506 4.94 17.06 8.46
CA LEU A 506 3.88 16.18 8.94
C LEU A 506 2.63 16.97 9.40
N LYS A 507 2.82 18.09 10.11
CA LYS A 507 1.72 18.96 10.57
C LYS A 507 0.90 19.49 9.40
N ARG A 508 1.56 19.95 8.32
CA ARG A 508 0.88 20.32 7.06
C ARG A 508 0.09 19.15 6.48
N GLY A 509 0.66 17.94 6.52
CA GLY A 509 -0.03 16.72 6.10
C GLY A 509 -1.28 16.42 6.94
N ILE A 510 -1.20 16.56 8.26
CA ILE A 510 -2.33 16.37 9.16
C ILE A 510 -3.44 17.38 8.84
N GLU A 511 -3.11 18.65 8.67
CA GLU A 511 -4.07 19.70 8.31
C GLU A 511 -4.74 19.41 6.95
N GLY A 512 -3.95 19.01 5.95
CA GLY A 512 -4.48 18.58 4.65
C GLY A 512 -5.39 17.35 4.77
N ALA A 513 -5.06 16.40 5.63
CA ALA A 513 -5.87 15.22 5.88
C ALA A 513 -7.21 15.58 6.56
N MET A 514 -7.22 16.56 7.46
CA MET A 514 -8.45 17.07 8.07
C MET A 514 -9.39 17.65 7.01
N GLU A 515 -8.89 18.47 6.09
CA GLU A 515 -9.70 18.99 4.97
C GLU A 515 -10.18 17.87 4.05
N MET A 516 -9.32 16.89 3.77
CA MET A 516 -9.67 15.74 2.94
C MET A 516 -10.84 14.94 3.52
N GLN A 517 -10.86 14.70 4.84
CA GLN A 517 -11.96 13.99 5.49
C GLN A 517 -13.28 14.77 5.41
N LYS A 518 -13.26 16.10 5.57
CA LYS A 518 -14.45 16.94 5.38
C LYS A 518 -15.02 16.79 3.97
N LEU A 519 -14.16 16.80 2.96
CA LEU A 519 -14.55 16.68 1.56
C LEU A 519 -15.12 15.30 1.23
N VAL A 520 -14.45 14.21 1.65
CA VAL A 520 -14.90 12.84 1.41
C VAL A 520 -16.27 12.60 2.06
N VAL A 521 -16.44 12.97 3.34
CA VAL A 521 -17.71 12.76 4.04
C VAL A 521 -18.79 13.69 3.49
N GLY A 522 -18.48 14.97 3.26
CA GLY A 522 -19.43 15.94 2.71
C GLY A 522 -19.95 15.54 1.32
N GLN A 523 -19.05 15.11 0.43
CA GLN A 523 -19.41 14.64 -0.90
C GLN A 523 -20.23 13.34 -0.81
N GLY A 524 -19.80 12.37 -0.01
CA GLY A 524 -20.53 11.11 0.14
C GLY A 524 -21.94 11.31 0.71
N VAL A 525 -22.09 12.18 1.71
CA VAL A 525 -23.40 12.58 2.25
C VAL A 525 -24.26 13.22 1.17
N THR A 526 -23.73 14.18 0.42
CA THR A 526 -24.46 14.84 -0.68
C THR A 526 -24.94 13.83 -1.71
N MET A 527 -24.10 12.85 -2.06
CA MET A 527 -24.44 11.79 -3.02
C MET A 527 -25.51 10.83 -2.48
N LEU A 528 -25.50 10.54 -1.17
CA LEU A 528 -26.53 9.72 -0.52
C LEU A 528 -27.88 10.44 -0.46
N GLU A 529 -27.89 11.72 -0.10
CA GLU A 529 -29.11 12.55 -0.04
C GLU A 529 -29.75 12.73 -1.41
N ARG A 530 -28.93 12.97 -2.44
CA ARG A 530 -29.39 13.11 -3.84
C ARG A 530 -29.65 11.78 -4.54
N GLN A 531 -29.46 10.65 -3.85
CA GLN A 531 -29.55 9.31 -4.43
C GLN A 531 -28.73 9.15 -5.72
N ALA A 532 -27.52 9.73 -5.74
CA ALA A 532 -26.66 9.77 -6.91
C ALA A 532 -26.09 8.40 -7.30
N VAL A 533 -26.14 7.41 -6.40
CA VAL A 533 -25.67 6.05 -6.67
C VAL A 533 -26.75 5.22 -7.38
N LYS A 534 -26.45 4.81 -8.61
CA LYS A 534 -27.31 3.92 -9.40
C LYS A 534 -26.99 2.47 -9.06
N THR A 535 -27.99 1.74 -8.55
CA THR A 535 -27.88 0.28 -8.35
C THR A 535 -28.32 -0.43 -9.62
N LEU A 536 -27.38 -1.09 -10.30
CA LEU A 536 -27.64 -1.95 -11.46
C LEU A 536 -27.76 -3.41 -11.02
N ARG A 537 -27.97 -4.32 -11.98
CA ARG A 537 -28.16 -5.76 -11.69
C ARG A 537 -26.93 -6.39 -11.04
N SER A 538 -25.75 -6.15 -11.60
CA SER A 538 -24.48 -6.79 -11.18
C SER A 538 -23.53 -5.88 -10.42
N PHE A 539 -23.71 -4.56 -10.45
CA PHE A 539 -22.84 -3.61 -9.74
C PHE A 539 -23.56 -2.30 -9.38
N ARG A 540 -22.93 -1.46 -8.57
CA ARG A 540 -23.35 -0.07 -8.32
C ARG A 540 -22.44 0.90 -9.06
N LEU A 541 -23.00 1.99 -9.56
CA LEU A 541 -22.27 3.03 -10.27
C LEU A 541 -22.59 4.40 -9.66
N ALA A 542 -21.55 5.18 -9.41
CA ALA A 542 -21.67 6.58 -9.01
C ALA A 542 -20.69 7.45 -9.80
N MET A 543 -21.10 8.66 -10.12
CA MET A 543 -20.25 9.64 -10.81
C MET A 543 -20.24 10.93 -10.00
N VAL A 544 -19.05 11.47 -9.78
CA VAL A 544 -18.84 12.76 -9.10
C VAL A 544 -18.84 13.88 -10.14
N GLY A 545 -19.24 15.09 -9.75
CA GLY A 545 -19.31 16.25 -10.63
C GLY A 545 -17.94 16.89 -10.93
N MET A 546 -17.91 17.76 -11.95
CA MET A 546 -16.70 18.50 -12.36
C MET A 546 -16.20 19.44 -11.27
N GLU A 547 -17.09 19.96 -10.44
CA GLU A 547 -16.80 20.90 -9.36
C GLU A 547 -15.85 20.34 -8.30
N THR A 548 -15.67 19.02 -8.26
CA THR A 548 -14.78 18.34 -7.31
C THR A 548 -13.56 17.69 -7.97
N GLN A 549 -13.26 18.02 -9.24
CA GLN A 549 -12.16 17.41 -10.00
C GLN A 549 -10.81 17.59 -9.30
N THR A 550 -10.55 18.76 -8.71
CA THR A 550 -9.29 19.05 -8.01
C THR A 550 -9.03 18.10 -6.83
N MET A 551 -10.11 17.55 -6.26
CA MET A 551 -10.05 16.68 -5.08
C MET A 551 -10.10 15.21 -5.46
N PHE A 552 -11.06 14.81 -6.32
CA PHE A 552 -11.28 13.41 -6.69
C PHE A 552 -10.64 13.00 -8.02
N GLY A 553 -9.80 13.86 -8.59
CA GLY A 553 -8.94 13.53 -9.74
C GLY A 553 -7.80 12.58 -9.39
N SER A 554 -7.55 12.29 -8.11
CA SER A 554 -6.60 11.27 -7.66
C SER A 554 -7.29 9.95 -7.31
N ALA A 555 -6.65 8.82 -7.63
CA ALA A 555 -7.18 7.48 -7.38
C ALA A 555 -7.42 7.22 -5.87
N PHE A 556 -6.58 7.78 -5.00
CA PHE A 556 -6.72 7.64 -3.55
C PHE A 556 -7.97 8.33 -3.01
N ALA A 557 -8.15 9.62 -3.34
CA ALA A 557 -9.32 10.39 -2.93
C ALA A 557 -10.62 9.71 -3.35
N LEU A 558 -10.62 9.25 -4.60
CA LEU A 558 -11.73 8.56 -5.22
C LEU A 558 -12.01 7.21 -4.53
N ARG A 559 -10.96 6.48 -4.12
CA ARG A 559 -11.08 5.24 -3.34
C ARG A 559 -11.71 5.47 -1.98
N GLN A 560 -11.31 6.51 -1.23
CA GLN A 560 -11.90 6.81 0.07
C GLN A 560 -13.41 7.07 -0.04
N LEU A 561 -13.82 7.85 -1.06
CA LEU A 561 -15.24 8.09 -1.34
C LEU A 561 -15.97 6.81 -1.76
N ALA A 562 -15.36 5.98 -2.62
CA ALA A 562 -15.92 4.71 -3.04
C ALA A 562 -16.15 3.76 -1.86
N LEU A 563 -15.16 3.60 -0.99
CA LEU A 563 -15.25 2.75 0.20
C LEU A 563 -16.35 3.25 1.14
N PHE A 564 -16.42 4.56 1.40
CA PHE A 564 -17.47 5.15 2.23
C PHE A 564 -18.88 4.85 1.68
N LEU A 565 -19.11 5.12 0.38
CA LEU A 565 -20.40 4.89 -0.25
C LEU A 565 -20.75 3.39 -0.32
N MET A 566 -19.81 2.55 -0.73
CA MET A 566 -19.99 1.10 -0.87
C MET A 566 -20.36 0.47 0.47
N GLN A 567 -19.62 0.77 1.53
CA GLN A 567 -19.89 0.23 2.87
C GLN A 567 -21.23 0.74 3.41
N THR A 568 -21.53 2.02 3.21
CA THR A 568 -22.81 2.60 3.63
C THR A 568 -24.00 1.95 2.97
N LEU A 569 -23.93 1.71 1.66
CA LEU A 569 -25.01 1.06 0.93
C LEU A 569 -25.11 -0.41 1.27
N ARG A 570 -23.99 -1.09 1.55
CA ARG A 570 -23.97 -2.50 1.95
C ARG A 570 -24.82 -2.74 3.20
N GLU A 571 -24.66 -1.93 4.24
CA GLU A 571 -25.40 -2.08 5.50
C GLU A 571 -26.91 -1.75 5.36
N ARG A 572 -27.28 -0.96 4.35
CA ARG A 572 -28.66 -0.50 4.12
C ARG A 572 -29.39 -1.31 3.06
N SER A 573 -28.68 -2.21 2.37
CA SER A 573 -29.23 -2.99 1.27
C SER A 573 -29.64 -4.39 1.72
N LYS A 574 -30.55 -5.01 0.97
CA LYS A 574 -30.85 -6.45 1.10
C LYS A 574 -29.58 -7.27 0.88
N VAL A 575 -29.52 -8.47 1.47
CA VAL A 575 -28.34 -9.37 1.42
C VAL A 575 -27.81 -9.59 0.00
N ALA A 576 -28.67 -9.77 -1.00
CA ALA A 576 -28.24 -9.96 -2.39
C ALA A 576 -27.52 -8.73 -2.97
N GLN A 577 -27.97 -7.52 -2.58
CA GLN A 577 -27.40 -6.26 -3.05
C GLN A 577 -26.19 -5.82 -2.20
N SER A 578 -26.04 -6.33 -0.98
CA SER A 578 -24.96 -5.94 -0.06
C SER A 578 -23.58 -6.38 -0.54
N ARG A 579 -23.52 -7.33 -1.49
CA ARG A 579 -22.31 -7.89 -2.10
C ARG A 579 -21.93 -7.27 -3.45
N LEU A 580 -22.76 -6.35 -3.96
CA LEU A 580 -22.51 -5.77 -5.29
C LEU A 580 -21.21 -4.96 -5.28
N PRO A 581 -20.32 -5.18 -6.26
CA PRO A 581 -19.15 -4.34 -6.46
C PRO A 581 -19.55 -2.91 -6.84
N PHE A 582 -18.62 -1.98 -6.66
CA PHE A 582 -18.86 -0.55 -6.77
C PHE A 582 -17.91 0.08 -7.77
N ILE A 583 -18.46 0.79 -8.75
CA ILE A 583 -17.71 1.61 -9.68
C ILE A 583 -17.97 3.06 -9.32
N ILE A 584 -16.90 3.82 -9.13
CA ILE A 584 -16.96 5.27 -8.98
C ILE A 584 -16.19 5.94 -10.12
N VAL A 585 -16.70 7.07 -10.57
CA VAL A 585 -16.12 7.82 -11.69
C VAL A 585 -15.98 9.28 -11.29
N ALA A 586 -14.81 9.84 -11.53
CA ALA A 586 -14.54 11.26 -11.37
C ALA A 586 -14.01 11.85 -12.68
N PRO A 587 -14.34 13.10 -13.00
CA PRO A 587 -13.67 13.78 -14.08
C PRO A 587 -12.19 13.96 -13.78
N LEU A 588 -11.33 13.67 -14.75
CA LEU A 588 -9.89 13.95 -14.68
C LEU A 588 -9.59 15.23 -15.45
N THR A 589 -10.15 15.36 -16.65
CA THR A 589 -10.15 16.57 -17.49
C THR A 589 -11.56 16.81 -18.04
N GLU A 590 -11.72 17.83 -18.89
CA GLU A 590 -12.98 18.03 -19.62
C GLU A 590 -13.34 16.81 -20.49
N ASP A 591 -12.35 16.15 -21.08
CA ASP A 591 -12.55 15.06 -22.05
C ASP A 591 -12.28 13.66 -21.49
N ARG A 592 -11.58 13.54 -20.34
CA ARG A 592 -11.26 12.24 -19.74
C ARG A 592 -11.84 12.07 -18.34
N LEU A 593 -12.22 10.84 -18.06
CA LEU A 593 -12.76 10.38 -16.78
C LEU A 593 -11.79 9.37 -16.16
N LEU A 594 -11.59 9.48 -14.84
CA LEU A 594 -10.96 8.48 -14.01
C LEU A 594 -12.03 7.52 -13.50
N VAL A 595 -11.86 6.23 -13.76
CA VAL A 595 -12.78 5.16 -13.36
C VAL A 595 -12.06 4.25 -12.37
N LEU A 596 -12.69 4.01 -11.22
CA LEU A 596 -12.20 3.10 -10.19
C LEU A 596 -13.25 2.03 -9.87
N GLY A 597 -12.83 0.77 -9.91
CA GLY A 597 -13.64 -0.37 -9.50
C GLY A 597 -13.21 -0.94 -8.14
N VAL A 598 -14.12 -1.03 -7.18
CA VAL A 598 -13.87 -1.55 -5.84
C VAL A 598 -14.78 -2.75 -5.53
N THR A 599 -14.19 -3.83 -5.03
CA THR A 599 -14.90 -5.03 -4.60
C THR A 599 -15.01 -5.10 -3.07
N PRO A 600 -16.16 -5.50 -2.49
CA PRO A 600 -16.27 -5.68 -1.04
C PRO A 600 -15.38 -6.82 -0.53
N ILE A 601 -14.53 -6.56 0.48
CA ILE A 601 -13.71 -7.60 1.15
C ILE A 601 -14.59 -8.69 1.76
N VAL A 602 -15.74 -8.33 2.35
CA VAL A 602 -16.63 -9.31 2.98
C VAL A 602 -17.84 -9.55 2.08
N GLY A 603 -17.98 -10.80 1.62
CA GLY A 603 -19.07 -11.22 0.75
C GLY A 603 -18.81 -11.04 -0.74
N GLY A 604 -17.61 -10.61 -1.15
CA GLY A 604 -17.17 -10.57 -2.54
C GLY A 604 -16.96 -11.97 -3.16
N PRO A 605 -16.63 -12.03 -4.47
CA PRO A 605 -16.31 -13.29 -5.15
C PRO A 605 -15.15 -14.00 -4.45
N ARG A 606 -15.35 -15.28 -4.13
CA ARG A 606 -14.35 -16.11 -3.45
C ARG A 606 -13.50 -16.86 -4.45
N VAL A 607 -12.20 -16.98 -4.17
CA VAL A 607 -11.30 -17.86 -4.93
C VAL A 607 -11.32 -19.28 -4.39
N GLU A 608 -10.83 -20.19 -5.24
CA GLU A 608 -10.55 -21.56 -4.85
C GLU A 608 -9.54 -21.61 -3.69
N ALA A 609 -9.62 -22.66 -2.88
CA ALA A 609 -8.78 -22.79 -1.69
C ALA A 609 -7.27 -22.76 -2.01
N ARG A 610 -6.87 -23.24 -3.20
CA ARG A 610 -5.48 -23.26 -3.67
C ARG A 610 -4.88 -21.88 -3.93
N PHE A 611 -5.71 -20.86 -4.13
CA PHE A 611 -5.28 -19.49 -4.39
C PHE A 611 -5.48 -18.55 -3.19
N LYS A 612 -5.71 -19.10 -1.98
CA LYS A 612 -5.87 -18.27 -0.78
C LYS A 612 -4.58 -17.55 -0.43
N SER A 613 -4.69 -16.25 -0.21
CA SER A 613 -3.59 -15.43 0.29
C SER A 613 -3.64 -15.35 1.81
N GLN A 614 -2.49 -15.33 2.46
CA GLN A 614 -2.37 -15.14 3.90
C GLN A 614 -2.84 -13.74 4.35
N PHE A 615 -2.78 -12.73 3.48
CA PHE A 615 -3.03 -11.33 3.85
C PHE A 615 -4.35 -10.76 3.30
N ALA A 616 -4.70 -11.05 2.04
CA ALA A 616 -5.93 -10.55 1.41
C ALA A 616 -7.14 -11.51 1.52
N GLY A 617 -6.96 -12.69 2.10
CA GLY A 617 -8.03 -13.68 2.25
C GLY A 617 -8.53 -14.23 0.91
N GLU A 618 -9.85 -14.46 0.83
CA GLU A 618 -10.52 -15.16 -0.29
C GLU A 618 -11.08 -14.23 -1.37
N THR A 619 -11.15 -12.92 -1.16
CA THR A 619 -11.76 -12.00 -2.14
C THR A 619 -10.77 -11.44 -3.13
N ARG A 620 -11.19 -11.27 -4.38
CA ARG A 620 -10.38 -10.70 -5.47
C ARG A 620 -11.11 -9.59 -6.19
N ASN A 621 -10.34 -8.61 -6.68
CA ASN A 621 -10.85 -7.55 -7.51
C ASN A 621 -10.69 -7.91 -9.00
N LYS A 622 -11.80 -8.15 -9.69
CA LYS A 622 -11.78 -8.52 -11.12
C LYS A 622 -11.89 -7.33 -12.07
N PHE A 623 -11.97 -6.11 -11.54
CA PHE A 623 -12.21 -4.93 -12.38
C PHE A 623 -11.13 -4.69 -13.42
N GLY A 624 -9.87 -4.99 -13.15
CA GLY A 624 -8.82 -4.84 -14.16
C GLY A 624 -9.10 -5.61 -15.45
N MET A 625 -9.42 -6.90 -15.33
CA MET A 625 -9.76 -7.74 -16.48
C MET A 625 -11.10 -7.33 -17.12
N VAL A 626 -12.11 -7.05 -16.29
CA VAL A 626 -13.44 -6.68 -16.76
C VAL A 626 -13.40 -5.38 -17.57
N PHE A 627 -12.59 -4.42 -17.10
CA PHE A 627 -12.41 -3.14 -17.77
C PHE A 627 -11.70 -3.29 -19.09
N GLU A 628 -10.62 -4.07 -19.13
CA GLU A 628 -9.87 -4.37 -20.35
C GLU A 628 -10.78 -5.05 -21.40
N ALA A 629 -11.52 -6.09 -21.00
CA ALA A 629 -12.44 -6.79 -21.88
C ALA A 629 -13.57 -5.88 -22.41
N ALA A 630 -14.16 -5.05 -21.53
CA ALA A 630 -15.21 -4.13 -21.92
C ALA A 630 -14.72 -3.01 -22.85
N ALA A 631 -13.49 -2.54 -22.67
CA ALA A 631 -12.86 -1.56 -23.54
C ALA A 631 -12.50 -2.16 -24.91
N GLY A 632 -11.95 -3.38 -24.93
CA GLY A 632 -11.66 -4.12 -26.16
C GLY A 632 -12.91 -4.37 -27.01
N ASP A 633 -14.02 -4.77 -26.38
CA ASP A 633 -15.32 -4.96 -27.02
C ASP A 633 -15.91 -3.68 -27.65
N LEU A 634 -15.48 -2.51 -27.18
CA LEU A 634 -15.92 -1.20 -27.67
C LEU A 634 -14.92 -0.61 -28.67
N GLY A 635 -13.66 -1.04 -28.63
CA GLY A 635 -12.55 -0.35 -29.29
C GLY A 635 -12.26 1.02 -28.68
N ALA A 636 -12.53 1.19 -27.38
CA ALA A 636 -12.35 2.46 -26.68
C ALA A 636 -10.88 2.77 -26.40
N ASP A 637 -10.51 4.05 -26.52
CA ASP A 637 -9.19 4.53 -26.11
C ASP A 637 -9.12 4.68 -24.58
N ILE A 638 -8.64 3.62 -23.93
CA ILE A 638 -8.39 3.59 -22.48
C ILE A 638 -6.91 3.74 -22.16
N ARG A 639 -6.60 4.34 -21.02
CA ARG A 639 -5.27 4.30 -20.40
C ARG A 639 -5.34 3.53 -19.10
N GLN A 640 -4.80 2.32 -19.11
CA GLN A 640 -4.74 1.42 -17.96
C GLN A 640 -3.28 1.20 -17.54
N GLY A 641 -2.56 2.29 -17.31
CA GLY A 641 -1.14 2.24 -16.94
C GLY A 641 -0.88 2.18 -15.43
N PHE A 642 -1.90 2.30 -14.58
CA PHE A 642 -1.72 2.32 -13.13
C PHE A 642 -1.23 0.96 -12.60
N PHE A 643 -0.43 0.99 -11.52
CA PHE A 643 -0.06 -0.24 -10.82
C PHE A 643 -1.28 -0.98 -10.25
N ASP A 644 -2.30 -0.23 -9.85
CA ASP A 644 -3.61 -0.81 -9.54
C ASP A 644 -4.45 -0.96 -10.80
N SER A 645 -4.53 -2.19 -11.31
CA SER A 645 -5.32 -2.55 -12.50
C SER A 645 -6.81 -2.21 -12.41
N SER A 646 -7.36 -1.96 -11.22
CA SER A 646 -8.77 -1.57 -11.03
C SER A 646 -9.05 -0.08 -11.30
N VAL A 647 -8.03 0.66 -11.76
CA VAL A 647 -8.11 2.08 -12.15
C VAL A 647 -7.82 2.21 -13.64
N LEU A 648 -8.61 3.04 -14.34
CA LEU A 648 -8.33 3.43 -15.72
C LEU A 648 -8.77 4.86 -16.03
N GLU A 649 -8.23 5.41 -17.10
CA GLU A 649 -8.76 6.61 -17.74
C GLU A 649 -9.49 6.24 -19.04
N ILE A 650 -10.64 6.85 -19.26
CA ILE A 650 -11.43 6.70 -20.48
C ILE A 650 -11.92 8.05 -20.98
N LYS A 651 -12.10 8.19 -22.30
CA LYS A 651 -12.77 9.38 -22.86
C LYS A 651 -14.21 9.47 -22.37
N ARG A 652 -14.66 10.69 -22.08
CA ARG A 652 -16.01 10.98 -21.58
C ARG A 652 -17.10 10.53 -22.56
N GLU A 653 -16.85 10.69 -23.86
CA GLU A 653 -17.78 10.28 -24.93
C GLU A 653 -18.01 8.76 -24.98
N ASP A 654 -16.96 7.97 -24.71
CA ASP A 654 -17.02 6.50 -24.75
C ASP A 654 -17.65 5.89 -23.49
N PHE A 655 -17.72 6.65 -22.39
CA PHE A 655 -18.07 6.12 -21.08
C PHE A 655 -19.49 5.52 -21.02
N SER A 656 -20.47 6.12 -21.70
CA SER A 656 -21.83 5.57 -21.69
C SER A 656 -21.89 4.20 -22.35
N ALA A 657 -21.23 4.04 -23.50
CA ALA A 657 -21.16 2.75 -24.21
C ALA A 657 -20.33 1.72 -23.41
N PHE A 658 -19.27 2.18 -22.74
CA PHE A 658 -18.45 1.35 -21.87
C PHE A 658 -19.27 0.74 -20.72
N VAL A 659 -20.11 1.54 -20.06
CA VAL A 659 -21.01 1.05 -18.99
C VAL A 659 -21.97 -0.04 -19.48
N ASP A 660 -22.44 0.05 -20.73
CA ASP A 660 -23.31 -0.99 -21.30
C ASP A 660 -22.54 -2.29 -21.61
N LYS A 661 -21.25 -2.21 -21.96
CA LYS A 661 -20.37 -3.37 -22.09
C LYS A 661 -20.03 -4.00 -20.74
N LEU A 662 -19.79 -3.19 -19.70
CA LEU A 662 -19.52 -3.68 -18.35
C LEU A 662 -20.63 -4.59 -17.82
N ARG A 663 -21.89 -4.32 -18.14
CA ARG A 663 -23.04 -5.16 -17.75
C ARG A 663 -23.01 -6.59 -18.29
N ARG A 664 -22.18 -6.87 -19.29
CA ARG A 664 -22.01 -8.22 -19.87
C ARG A 664 -20.89 -8.99 -19.19
N HIS A 665 -19.88 -8.27 -18.70
CA HIS A 665 -18.66 -8.82 -18.10
C HIS A 665 -18.75 -8.93 -16.56
N LEU A 666 -19.67 -8.20 -15.92
CA LEU A 666 -20.01 -8.24 -14.48
C LEU A 666 -21.37 -8.91 -14.26
#